data_AF-A0A971BMY6-F1
#
_entry.id   AF-A0A971BMY6-F1
#
_cell.length_a   1.000
_cell.length_b   1.000
_cell.length_c   1.000
_cell.angle_alpha   90.00
_cell.angle_beta   90.00
_cell.angle_gamma   90.00
#
_symmetry.space_group_name_H-M   'P 1'
#
loop_
_entity.id
_entity.type
_entity.pdbx_description
1 polymer ?
#
loop_
_entity_poly.entity_id
_entity_poly.type
_entity_poly.pdbx_seq_one_letter_code
_entity_poly.pdbx_strand_id
1 'polypeptide(L)'
;MALSNKFDPKSFEEEIYKIWEENGYFTPTIAEDKKPFCIVIPPPNITGQLHMGHALNNTIQDIIIRHKRMQGYSTLWLPGTDHASIATEVKIVEQLKSEGLTKEGIGREEFLKKAYLWKDKYGGRIVGQLRRLGSSCDWTKEAFTMDQRCSKAVREVFVNLYNEGLIYRGSRSINWCPSCHTALSDAEVEYEEKKSNLWYIRYPYADNSGYLVVATTRPETMLGDTAVAVNPQDLRYKDKIGKNIILPLTNREIPVIADDYVEIGFGTGAVKITPAHDPNDFEIGQRHSLDSICVIDESGIINENGLAYSGLTRENARKRVVEDLTSKGFIEKIEKYNHNVGECYRCKTVIEPRVSKQWFVKMDELAKPAIAAVKAKETSFIPSRFSKIYFNWMENIKDWCISRQLWWGHRIPAWYCEECGEIIVSKEDPSVCPKCNSSKISQDEDVLDTWFSSALWPFSTLGFPDKTKELDYFYPTNILVTAYDIIFFWVARMIFSGIEHMGKVPFPEVLIHGIVRDGQGRKMSKSLGNGVDPIEMIEKYGADALRLSLCMGVAPGSDVRFSEDKIEPARNFINKLWNASRFVLMNSENAEISKMSFENLTSADKWILHKLNVIAKEVNRNLKKYELGLVASKLYDFVWSDYCDWYIEAAKSTLYGENIVARKNTLSVLNYVLKTILKLIHPLLPFVTEKIWIESGENGTIMLQSYPEYQKKLVSTQAYEDFEFIKEIIRSIRNLRAEMGVEANKKLPIFIISNKEKCVLENSEYLKRLANLSMVTILNDKTSLTQKTTNIVVPDCEIYVPLGDLIDRDKEIERLSKEIQSAEKEIFRGNSMLNSTGFISKAPAELVFSEKEKLANNKEKVAKLRALLEELKTVE
;
A
#
# COMPACT_ATOMS: atom_id res chain seq x y z
N MET A 1 22.90 -34.09 6.68
CA MET A 1 22.52 -32.68 6.44
C MET A 1 21.06 -32.61 6.80
N ALA A 2 20.68 -32.00 7.92
CA ALA A 2 19.31 -32.11 8.39
C ALA A 2 18.79 -30.79 8.94
N LEU A 3 17.71 -30.30 8.33
CA LEU A 3 16.88 -29.24 8.87
C LEU A 3 16.44 -29.61 10.30
N SER A 4 16.52 -28.63 11.21
CA SER A 4 16.01 -28.75 12.58
C SER A 4 14.57 -29.24 12.63
N ASN A 5 14.21 -30.00 13.68
CA ASN A 5 12.83 -30.43 13.91
C ASN A 5 11.88 -29.26 14.17
N LYS A 6 12.40 -28.11 14.62
CA LYS A 6 11.63 -26.91 14.92
C LYS A 6 11.98 -25.82 13.89
N PHE A 7 10.96 -25.30 13.22
CA PHE A 7 11.09 -24.09 12.41
C PHE A 7 11.31 -22.87 13.31
N ASP A 8 12.45 -22.21 13.15
CA ASP A 8 12.81 -20.98 13.86
C ASP A 8 13.47 -19.97 12.89
N PRO A 9 12.72 -18.98 12.36
CA PRO A 9 13.24 -18.03 11.39
C PRO A 9 14.40 -17.19 11.93
N LYS A 10 14.42 -16.89 13.24
CA LYS A 10 15.50 -16.09 13.86
C LYS A 10 16.87 -16.73 13.74
N SER A 11 16.91 -18.05 13.61
CA SER A 11 18.16 -18.80 13.52
C SER A 11 18.89 -18.63 12.18
N PHE A 12 18.25 -18.10 11.13
CA PHE A 12 18.86 -18.03 9.80
C PHE A 12 18.54 -16.76 8.98
N GLU A 13 17.46 -16.01 9.25
CA GLU A 13 17.08 -14.87 8.39
C GLU A 13 18.18 -13.80 8.27
N GLU A 14 18.77 -13.40 9.41
CA GLU A 14 19.80 -12.35 9.43
C GLU A 14 21.12 -12.82 8.80
N GLU A 15 21.53 -14.07 9.05
CA GLU A 15 22.73 -14.67 8.46
C GLU A 15 22.60 -14.78 6.94
N ILE A 16 21.46 -15.28 6.45
CA ILE A 16 21.20 -15.38 5.01
C ILE A 16 21.24 -14.01 4.34
N TYR A 17 20.64 -13.00 4.98
CA TYR A 17 20.64 -11.65 4.40
C TYR A 17 22.07 -11.11 4.25
N LYS A 18 22.89 -11.28 5.29
CA LYS A 18 24.29 -10.88 5.29
C LYS A 18 25.07 -11.58 4.17
N ILE A 19 24.86 -12.89 3.98
CA ILE A 19 25.47 -13.65 2.88
C ILE A 19 25.06 -13.06 1.52
N TRP A 20 23.80 -12.70 1.32
CA TRP A 20 23.35 -12.10 0.05
C TRP A 20 24.04 -10.78 -0.28
N GLU A 21 24.20 -9.91 0.73
CA GLU A 21 24.88 -8.62 0.58
C GLU A 21 26.38 -8.79 0.33
N GLU A 22 27.06 -9.61 1.14
CA GLU A 22 28.52 -9.83 1.03
C GLU A 22 28.92 -10.43 -0.32
N ASN A 23 28.05 -11.26 -0.91
CA ASN A 23 28.28 -11.82 -2.24
C ASN A 23 27.78 -10.93 -3.39
N GLY A 24 27.19 -9.77 -3.11
CA GLY A 24 26.74 -8.81 -4.12
C GLY A 24 25.59 -9.31 -5.00
N TYR A 25 24.75 -10.24 -4.51
CA TYR A 25 23.68 -10.85 -5.33
C TYR A 25 22.57 -9.87 -5.76
N PHE A 26 22.49 -8.69 -5.13
CA PHE A 26 21.52 -7.66 -5.47
C PHE A 26 22.02 -6.68 -6.54
N THR A 27 23.33 -6.61 -6.74
CA THR A 27 23.95 -5.64 -7.64
C THR A 27 23.83 -6.13 -9.10
N PRO A 28 23.19 -5.36 -9.99
CA PRO A 28 23.04 -5.75 -11.38
C PRO A 28 24.36 -5.66 -12.14
N THR A 29 24.45 -6.44 -13.22
CA THR A 29 25.51 -6.34 -14.23
C THR A 29 24.94 -5.72 -15.49
N ILE A 30 25.50 -4.58 -15.93
CA ILE A 30 25.19 -4.00 -17.24
C ILE A 30 25.82 -4.90 -18.30
N ALA A 31 24.99 -5.53 -19.12
CA ALA A 31 25.44 -6.46 -20.15
C ALA A 31 24.49 -6.36 -21.36
N GLU A 32 25.05 -6.25 -22.57
CA GLU A 32 24.27 -6.05 -23.79
C GLU A 32 23.33 -7.22 -24.13
N ASP A 33 23.66 -8.43 -23.66
CA ASP A 33 22.88 -9.65 -23.86
C ASP A 33 21.71 -9.79 -22.87
N LYS A 34 21.67 -8.97 -21.82
CA LYS A 34 20.61 -9.00 -20.80
C LYS A 34 19.62 -7.85 -20.99
N LYS A 35 18.36 -8.13 -20.70
CA LYS A 35 17.32 -7.09 -20.68
C LYS A 35 17.34 -6.38 -19.33
N PRO A 36 17.37 -5.04 -19.29
CA PRO A 36 17.25 -4.29 -18.04
C PRO A 36 15.85 -4.43 -17.45
N PHE A 37 15.77 -4.50 -16.12
CA PHE A 37 14.52 -4.37 -15.38
C PHE A 37 14.73 -3.49 -14.15
N CYS A 38 14.27 -2.23 -14.21
CA CYS A 38 14.47 -1.24 -13.16
C CYS A 38 13.16 -0.89 -12.43
N ILE A 39 13.23 -0.84 -11.11
CA ILE A 39 12.21 -0.25 -10.22
C ILE A 39 12.91 0.74 -9.28
N VAL A 40 12.27 1.88 -9.01
CA VAL A 40 12.70 2.81 -7.96
C VAL A 40 11.82 2.64 -6.73
N ILE A 41 12.43 2.54 -5.54
CA ILE A 41 11.69 2.61 -4.27
C ILE A 41 11.10 4.03 -4.14
N PRO A 42 9.80 4.18 -3.79
CA PRO A 42 9.26 5.41 -3.23
C PRO A 42 10.07 5.77 -1.99
N PRO A 43 10.96 6.76 -2.06
CA PRO A 43 11.97 6.97 -1.04
C PRO A 43 11.28 7.30 0.29
N PRO A 44 11.44 6.48 1.35
CA PRO A 44 10.76 6.76 2.60
C PRO A 44 11.31 8.04 3.24
N ASN A 45 10.41 8.85 3.77
CA ASN A 45 10.76 10.08 4.47
C ASN A 45 11.56 9.75 5.74
N ILE A 46 12.65 10.47 5.99
CA ILE A 46 13.52 10.32 7.19
C ILE A 46 12.86 10.79 8.51
N THR A 47 11.56 10.62 8.69
CA THR A 47 10.75 11.18 9.79
C THR A 47 10.50 10.18 10.93
N GLY A 48 11.32 9.15 11.07
CA GLY A 48 11.15 8.11 12.10
C GLY A 48 11.40 6.70 11.58
N GLN A 49 10.47 5.79 11.84
CA GLN A 49 10.53 4.39 11.40
C GLN A 49 9.48 4.07 10.33
N LEU A 50 9.66 2.93 9.66
CA LEU A 50 8.70 2.35 8.74
C LEU A 50 7.49 1.77 9.47
N HIS A 51 6.45 1.46 8.69
CA HIS A 51 5.20 0.85 9.16
C HIS A 51 4.70 -0.17 8.13
N MET A 52 3.63 -0.91 8.44
CA MET A 52 3.06 -1.95 7.56
C MET A 52 2.82 -1.52 6.10
N GLY A 53 2.37 -0.28 5.86
CA GLY A 53 2.26 0.26 4.49
C GLY A 53 3.56 0.21 3.68
N HIS A 54 4.71 0.53 4.30
CA HIS A 54 6.02 0.39 3.67
C HIS A 54 6.37 -1.08 3.46
N ALA A 55 6.09 -1.94 4.45
CA ALA A 55 6.32 -3.37 4.32
C ALA A 55 5.54 -3.98 3.14
N LEU A 56 4.27 -3.59 2.94
CA LEU A 56 3.46 -4.01 1.80
C LEU A 56 4.09 -3.53 0.48
N ASN A 57 4.36 -2.23 0.37
CA ASN A 57 4.95 -1.63 -0.83
C ASN A 57 6.25 -2.33 -1.25
N ASN A 58 7.18 -2.50 -0.30
CA ASN A 58 8.47 -3.13 -0.57
C ASN A 58 8.36 -4.63 -0.82
N THR A 59 7.41 -5.33 -0.20
CA THR A 59 7.15 -6.75 -0.48
C THR A 59 6.69 -6.94 -1.94
N ILE A 60 5.76 -6.11 -2.41
CA ILE A 60 5.28 -6.15 -3.81
C ILE A 60 6.44 -5.93 -4.78
N GLN A 61 7.26 -4.90 -4.54
CA GLN A 61 8.41 -4.58 -5.39
C GLN A 61 9.44 -5.73 -5.41
N ASP A 62 9.78 -6.27 -4.24
CA ASP A 62 10.77 -7.34 -4.13
C ASP A 62 10.31 -8.64 -4.80
N ILE A 63 9.01 -8.98 -4.72
CA ILE A 63 8.43 -10.11 -5.45
C ILE A 63 8.66 -9.95 -6.96
N ILE A 64 8.38 -8.77 -7.50
CA ILE A 64 8.56 -8.49 -8.93
C ILE A 64 10.04 -8.57 -9.31
N ILE A 65 10.92 -7.98 -8.51
CA ILE A 65 12.37 -7.97 -8.73
C ILE A 65 12.94 -9.39 -8.70
N ARG A 66 12.65 -10.19 -7.68
CA ARG A 66 13.14 -11.57 -7.57
C ARG A 66 12.64 -12.43 -8.72
N HIS A 67 11.36 -12.31 -9.08
CA HIS A 67 10.81 -13.01 -10.23
C HIS A 67 11.53 -12.62 -11.53
N LYS A 68 11.76 -11.34 -11.79
CA LYS A 68 12.47 -10.86 -12.98
C LYS A 68 13.94 -11.30 -13.01
N ARG A 69 14.61 -11.31 -11.85
CA ARG A 69 15.99 -11.78 -11.70
C ARG A 69 16.08 -13.26 -12.06
N MET A 70 15.16 -14.08 -11.56
CA MET A 70 15.05 -15.50 -11.90
C MET A 70 14.62 -15.76 -13.36
N GLN A 71 14.03 -14.78 -14.04
CA GLN A 71 13.78 -14.80 -15.49
C GLN A 71 15.00 -14.37 -16.34
N GLY A 72 16.14 -14.07 -15.71
CA GLY A 72 17.38 -13.71 -16.40
C GLY A 72 17.54 -12.22 -16.74
N TYR A 73 16.67 -11.34 -16.24
CA TYR A 73 16.80 -9.90 -16.43
C TYR A 73 17.98 -9.36 -15.59
N SER A 74 18.62 -8.29 -16.07
CA SER A 74 19.48 -7.45 -15.24
C SER A 74 18.59 -6.56 -14.38
N THR A 75 18.28 -7.00 -13.16
CA THR A 75 17.35 -6.30 -12.27
C THR A 75 18.05 -5.25 -11.43
N LEU A 76 17.64 -3.98 -11.56
CA LEU A 76 18.03 -2.90 -10.67
C LEU A 76 16.83 -2.49 -9.81
N TRP A 77 16.93 -2.64 -8.50
CA TRP A 77 15.97 -2.06 -7.58
C TRP A 77 16.67 -0.98 -6.76
N LEU A 78 16.42 0.28 -7.12
CA LEU A 78 17.11 1.44 -6.56
C LEU A 78 16.54 1.81 -5.19
N PRO A 79 17.34 1.68 -4.11
CA PRO A 79 16.93 2.14 -2.80
C PRO A 79 17.27 3.61 -2.59
N GLY A 80 16.56 4.23 -1.66
CA GLY A 80 16.94 5.55 -1.18
C GLY A 80 15.94 6.13 -0.20
N THR A 81 16.27 7.30 0.33
CA THR A 81 15.48 8.01 1.34
C THR A 81 15.22 9.46 0.94
N ASP A 82 14.08 9.99 1.40
CA ASP A 82 13.65 11.36 1.12
C ASP A 82 13.94 12.26 2.32
N HIS A 83 14.59 13.39 2.07
CA HIS A 83 14.85 14.46 3.03
C HIS A 83 13.55 15.03 3.61
N ALA A 84 12.45 14.98 2.86
CA ALA A 84 11.10 15.32 3.28
C ALA A 84 10.97 16.71 3.92
N SER A 85 11.78 17.68 3.49
CA SER A 85 11.85 19.10 3.91
C SER A 85 11.03 19.43 5.17
N ILE A 86 9.79 19.92 5.00
CA ILE A 86 8.89 20.34 6.08
C ILE A 86 8.63 19.26 7.13
N ALA A 87 8.49 18.01 6.72
CA ALA A 87 8.17 16.91 7.63
C ALA A 87 9.36 16.56 8.55
N THR A 88 10.58 16.67 8.04
CA THR A 88 11.80 16.47 8.82
C THR A 88 12.08 17.68 9.71
N GLU A 89 11.93 18.89 9.16
CA GLU A 89 12.14 20.13 9.90
C GLU A 89 11.22 20.24 11.11
N VAL A 90 9.91 19.98 10.96
CA VAL A 90 8.96 19.96 12.08
C VAL A 90 9.39 18.99 13.18
N LYS A 91 9.90 17.81 12.82
CA LYS A 91 10.34 16.81 13.80
C LYS A 91 11.60 17.23 14.56
N ILE A 92 12.54 17.88 13.86
CA ILE A 92 13.74 18.44 14.49
C ILE A 92 13.35 19.60 15.42
N VAL A 93 12.43 20.47 15.00
CA VAL A 93 11.93 21.58 15.83
C VAL A 93 11.19 21.07 17.07
N GLU A 94 10.36 20.03 16.96
CA GLU A 94 9.74 19.35 18.11
C GLU A 94 10.80 18.79 19.08
N GLN A 95 11.85 18.16 18.55
CA GLN A 95 12.97 17.67 19.36
C GLN A 95 13.70 18.83 20.07
N LEU A 96 14.05 19.90 19.35
CA LEU A 96 14.70 21.08 19.92
C LEU A 96 13.86 21.68 21.04
N LYS A 97 12.54 21.80 20.84
CA LYS A 97 11.63 22.30 21.87
C LYS A 97 11.62 21.42 23.11
N SER A 98 11.72 20.10 22.95
CA SER A 98 11.86 19.16 24.08
C SER A 98 13.20 19.28 24.82
N GLU A 99 14.24 19.76 24.13
CA GLU A 99 15.56 20.10 24.69
C GLU A 99 15.60 21.53 25.28
N GLY A 100 14.50 22.28 25.22
CA GLY A 100 14.44 23.68 25.67
C GLY A 100 15.12 24.68 24.72
N LEU A 101 15.41 24.28 23.48
CA LEU A 101 16.06 25.09 22.46
C LEU A 101 15.04 25.57 21.41
N THR A 102 15.35 26.68 20.73
CA THR A 102 14.59 27.17 19.57
C THR A 102 15.44 27.12 18.31
N LYS A 103 14.77 27.04 17.15
CA LYS A 103 15.42 27.00 15.83
C LYS A 103 16.25 28.27 15.60
N GLU A 104 15.69 29.42 15.94
CA GLU A 104 16.33 30.74 15.83
C GLU A 104 17.52 30.86 16.78
N GLY A 105 17.40 30.29 17.99
CA GLY A 105 18.44 30.36 19.02
C GLY A 105 19.72 29.61 18.68
N ILE A 106 19.65 28.54 17.87
CA ILE A 106 20.83 27.78 17.43
C ILE A 106 21.40 28.25 16.09
N GLY A 107 20.62 28.99 15.30
CA GLY A 107 21.01 29.44 13.96
C GLY A 107 20.99 28.35 12.89
N ARG A 108 21.07 28.77 11.61
CA ARG A 108 20.90 27.90 10.43
C ARG A 108 21.97 26.82 10.31
N GLU A 109 23.24 27.15 10.53
CA GLU A 109 24.34 26.20 10.37
C GLU A 109 24.24 25.02 11.36
N GLU A 110 24.02 25.31 12.65
CA GLU A 110 23.85 24.27 13.67
C GLU A 110 22.57 23.46 13.46
N PHE A 111 21.49 24.11 13.02
CA PHE A 111 20.27 23.42 12.63
C PHE A 111 20.52 22.41 11.49
N LEU A 112 21.25 22.80 10.44
CA LEU A 112 21.59 21.92 9.32
C LEU A 112 22.47 20.73 9.78
N LYS A 113 23.43 20.96 10.68
CA LYS A 113 24.23 19.87 11.28
C LYS A 113 23.33 18.88 12.02
N LYS A 114 22.39 19.35 12.84
CA LYS A 114 21.40 18.49 13.52
C LYS A 114 20.51 17.75 12.52
N ALA A 115 20.13 18.37 11.40
CA ALA A 115 19.32 17.74 10.36
C ALA A 115 20.07 16.60 9.63
N TYR A 116 21.36 16.74 9.37
CA TYR A 116 22.18 15.64 8.85
C TYR A 116 22.36 14.50 9.86
N LEU A 117 22.58 14.80 11.14
CA LEU A 117 22.60 13.77 12.20
C LEU A 117 21.27 13.02 12.30
N TRP A 118 20.16 13.74 12.15
CA TRP A 118 18.83 13.15 12.08
C TRP A 118 18.69 12.22 10.86
N LYS A 119 19.13 12.68 9.68
CA LYS A 119 19.17 11.87 8.45
C LYS A 119 19.96 10.57 8.67
N ASP A 120 21.14 10.63 9.29
CA ASP A 120 21.97 9.43 9.46
C ASP A 120 21.32 8.43 10.43
N LYS A 121 20.74 8.91 11.52
CA LYS A 121 20.04 8.08 12.51
C LYS A 121 18.80 7.39 11.94
N TYR A 122 17.90 8.17 11.33
CA TYR A 122 16.61 7.64 10.86
C TYR A 122 16.70 7.00 9.48
N GLY A 123 17.57 7.50 8.61
CA GLY A 123 17.95 6.82 7.36
C GLY A 123 18.53 5.44 7.65
N GLY A 124 19.54 5.35 8.53
CA GLY A 124 20.12 4.05 8.92
C GLY A 124 19.08 3.07 9.50
N ARG A 125 18.15 3.56 10.33
CA ARG A 125 17.04 2.76 10.85
C ARG A 125 16.13 2.23 9.72
N ILE A 126 15.69 3.10 8.81
CA ILE A 126 14.83 2.73 7.67
C ILE A 126 15.50 1.64 6.83
N VAL A 127 16.77 1.83 6.49
CA VAL A 127 17.54 0.86 5.71
C VAL A 127 17.64 -0.47 6.46
N GLY A 128 17.94 -0.46 7.76
CA GLY A 128 17.94 -1.66 8.60
C GLY A 128 16.59 -2.39 8.61
N GLN A 129 15.47 -1.67 8.65
CA GLN A 129 14.14 -2.27 8.58
C GLN A 129 13.87 -2.96 7.23
N LEU A 130 14.29 -2.33 6.12
CA LEU A 130 14.15 -2.91 4.78
C LEU A 130 15.03 -4.15 4.59
N ARG A 131 16.24 -4.16 5.17
CA ARG A 131 17.11 -5.35 5.21
C ARG A 131 16.47 -6.50 5.95
N ARG A 132 15.94 -6.24 7.15
CA ARG A 132 15.20 -7.23 7.96
C ARG A 132 13.94 -7.77 7.26
N LEU A 133 13.31 -7.00 6.38
CA LEU A 133 12.19 -7.47 5.54
C LEU A 133 12.65 -8.39 4.38
N GLY A 134 13.95 -8.50 4.12
CA GLY A 134 14.50 -9.28 3.00
C GLY A 134 14.47 -8.56 1.66
N SER A 135 14.50 -7.22 1.66
CA SER A 135 14.51 -6.43 0.42
C SER A 135 15.78 -6.69 -0.37
N SER A 136 15.68 -7.11 -1.63
CA SER A 136 16.82 -7.40 -2.52
C SER A 136 17.23 -6.21 -3.40
N CYS A 137 17.23 -5.00 -2.82
CA CYS A 137 17.65 -3.78 -3.49
C CYS A 137 19.17 -3.60 -3.53
N ASP A 138 19.64 -2.83 -4.50
CA ASP A 138 21.07 -2.57 -4.67
C ASP A 138 21.52 -1.46 -3.70
N TRP A 139 21.94 -1.86 -2.51
CA TRP A 139 22.42 -0.93 -1.48
C TRP A 139 23.69 -0.18 -1.87
N THR A 140 24.45 -0.64 -2.87
CA THR A 140 25.62 0.10 -3.37
C THR A 140 25.22 1.38 -4.10
N LYS A 141 23.95 1.47 -4.51
CA LYS A 141 23.35 2.62 -5.20
C LYS A 141 22.32 3.35 -4.34
N GLU A 142 22.36 3.18 -3.01
CA GLU A 142 21.49 3.92 -2.09
C GLU A 142 21.56 5.42 -2.36
N ALA A 143 20.42 6.01 -2.70
CA ALA A 143 20.30 7.42 -3.00
C ALA A 143 19.70 8.20 -1.83
N PHE A 144 20.08 9.46 -1.71
CA PHE A 144 19.40 10.41 -0.84
C PHE A 144 19.03 11.63 -1.66
N THR A 145 17.78 12.09 -1.55
CA THR A 145 17.29 13.22 -2.36
C THR A 145 18.17 14.47 -2.35
N MET A 146 18.88 14.75 -1.24
CA MET A 146 19.86 15.84 -1.14
C MET A 146 21.33 15.39 -1.22
N ASP A 147 21.63 14.18 -1.71
CA ASP A 147 23.00 13.80 -2.04
C ASP A 147 23.55 14.65 -3.21
N GLN A 148 24.85 14.60 -3.44
CA GLN A 148 25.51 15.44 -4.44
C GLN A 148 24.95 15.21 -5.86
N ARG A 149 24.67 13.96 -6.22
CA ARG A 149 24.15 13.57 -7.54
C ARG A 149 22.73 14.10 -7.75
N CYS A 150 21.85 13.86 -6.79
CA CYS A 150 20.46 14.31 -6.85
C CYS A 150 20.35 15.84 -6.77
N SER A 151 21.17 16.49 -5.94
CA SER A 151 21.23 17.95 -5.85
C SER A 151 21.69 18.61 -7.15
N LYS A 152 22.63 17.98 -7.86
CA LYS A 152 23.06 18.43 -9.20
C LYS A 152 21.91 18.35 -10.20
N ALA A 153 21.14 17.26 -10.20
CA ALA A 153 19.95 17.12 -11.05
C ALA A 153 18.90 18.21 -10.77
N VAL A 154 18.63 18.48 -9.49
CA VAL A 154 17.68 19.53 -9.06
C VAL A 154 18.11 20.89 -9.58
N ARG A 155 19.40 21.22 -9.44
CA ARG A 155 19.95 22.49 -9.90
C ARG A 155 19.91 22.63 -11.42
N GLU A 156 20.26 21.57 -12.14
CA GLU A 156 20.15 21.51 -13.61
C GLU A 156 18.72 21.81 -14.06
N VAL A 157 17.74 21.10 -13.50
CA VAL A 157 16.32 21.24 -13.87
C VAL A 157 15.79 22.64 -13.54
N PHE A 158 16.10 23.18 -12.36
CA PHE A 158 15.65 24.52 -12.00
C PHE A 158 16.16 25.57 -13.00
N VAL A 159 17.44 25.52 -13.35
CA VAL A 159 18.05 26.50 -14.26
C VAL A 159 17.49 26.35 -15.68
N ASN A 160 17.31 25.12 -16.16
CA ASN A 160 16.75 24.88 -17.50
C ASN A 160 15.31 25.40 -17.60
N LEU A 161 14.43 25.04 -16.66
CA LEU A 161 13.05 25.52 -16.63
C LEU A 161 12.96 27.05 -16.46
N TYR A 162 13.89 27.66 -15.74
CA TYR A 162 13.96 29.12 -15.63
C TYR A 162 14.33 29.77 -16.97
N ASN A 163 15.34 29.24 -17.65
CA ASN A 163 15.77 29.74 -18.96
C ASN A 163 14.70 29.56 -20.05
N GLU A 164 13.87 28.52 -19.93
CA GLU A 164 12.71 28.26 -20.79
C GLU A 164 11.49 29.14 -20.45
N GLY A 165 11.53 29.91 -19.36
CA GLY A 165 10.42 30.76 -18.91
C GLY A 165 9.27 29.99 -18.26
N LEU A 166 9.48 28.72 -17.91
CA LEU A 166 8.55 27.85 -17.19
C LEU A 166 8.62 28.07 -15.68
N ILE A 167 9.80 28.38 -15.14
CA ILE A 167 9.96 28.88 -13.77
C ILE A 167 9.94 30.41 -13.78
N TYR A 168 9.12 31.00 -12.91
CA TYR A 168 9.09 32.45 -12.71
C TYR A 168 8.88 32.81 -11.24
N ARG A 169 9.22 34.05 -10.88
CA ARG A 169 8.98 34.62 -9.56
C ARG A 169 7.86 35.65 -9.64
N GLY A 170 6.80 35.48 -8.86
CA GLY A 170 5.62 36.35 -8.90
C GLY A 170 4.90 36.47 -7.57
N SER A 171 4.05 37.48 -7.42
CA SER A 171 3.18 37.64 -6.26
C SER A 171 1.86 36.92 -6.51
N ARG A 172 1.53 35.94 -5.68
CA ARG A 172 0.23 35.25 -5.69
C ARG A 172 -0.26 35.02 -4.27
N SER A 173 -1.57 34.78 -4.13
CA SER A 173 -2.12 34.22 -2.90
C SER A 173 -1.60 32.79 -2.72
N ILE A 174 -0.97 32.53 -1.59
CA ILE A 174 -0.41 31.24 -1.21
C ILE A 174 -1.08 30.73 0.06
N ASN A 175 -1.07 29.42 0.25
CA ASN A 175 -1.45 28.82 1.52
C ASN A 175 -0.29 28.95 2.50
N TRP A 176 -0.41 29.79 3.54
CA TRP A 176 0.63 29.96 4.54
C TRP A 176 0.30 29.19 5.82
N CYS A 177 1.26 28.47 6.37
CA CYS A 177 1.13 27.87 7.70
C CYS A 177 1.77 28.78 8.75
N PRO A 178 1.00 29.46 9.63
CA PRO A 178 1.57 30.37 10.64
C PRO A 178 2.34 29.64 11.75
N SER A 179 2.15 28.32 11.88
CA SER A 179 2.87 27.50 12.86
C SER A 179 4.20 26.97 12.32
N CYS A 180 4.24 26.63 11.02
CA CYS A 180 5.46 26.16 10.36
C CYS A 180 6.27 27.28 9.70
N HIS A 181 5.72 28.50 9.63
CA HIS A 181 6.27 29.66 8.94
C HIS A 181 6.72 29.36 7.51
N THR A 182 5.85 28.72 6.72
CA THR A 182 6.18 28.35 5.34
C THR A 182 4.94 28.26 4.46
N ALA A 183 5.14 28.49 3.16
CA ALA A 183 4.15 28.24 2.13
C ALA A 183 3.85 26.74 1.97
N LEU A 184 2.60 26.42 1.63
CA LEU A 184 2.11 25.09 1.31
C LEU A 184 1.54 25.09 -0.11
N SER A 185 1.76 24.01 -0.86
CA SER A 185 1.03 23.80 -2.11
C SER A 185 -0.43 23.43 -1.85
N ASP A 186 -1.33 23.63 -2.83
CA ASP A 186 -2.75 23.24 -2.70
C ASP A 186 -2.93 21.76 -2.33
N ALA A 187 -2.01 20.92 -2.81
CA ALA A 187 -2.00 19.49 -2.49
C ALA A 187 -1.67 19.21 -1.01
N GLU A 188 -1.02 20.13 -0.31
CA GLU A 188 -0.61 20.01 1.11
C GLU A 188 -1.63 20.62 2.08
N VAL A 189 -2.82 21.01 1.59
CA VAL A 189 -3.92 21.52 2.40
C VAL A 189 -4.99 20.46 2.53
N GLU A 190 -5.35 20.11 3.77
CA GLU A 190 -6.48 19.24 4.07
C GLU A 190 -7.67 20.08 4.52
N TYR A 191 -8.87 19.75 4.05
CA TYR A 191 -10.09 20.48 4.40
C TYR A 191 -10.92 19.67 5.39
N GLU A 192 -11.27 20.29 6.51
CA GLU A 192 -12.20 19.74 7.51
C GLU A 192 -13.43 20.63 7.69
N GLU A 193 -14.60 20.03 7.83
CA GLU A 193 -15.84 20.75 8.12
C GLU A 193 -15.81 21.26 9.57
N LYS A 194 -15.81 22.59 9.75
CA LYS A 194 -15.83 23.22 11.06
C LYS A 194 -17.09 24.04 11.28
N LYS A 195 -17.60 23.95 12.51
CA LYS A 195 -18.67 24.82 13.01
C LYS A 195 -18.14 26.24 13.18
N SER A 196 -18.76 27.19 12.50
CA SER A 196 -18.48 28.61 12.59
C SER A 196 -19.79 29.41 12.60
N ASN A 197 -19.71 30.71 12.43
CA ASN A 197 -20.84 31.56 12.12
C ASN A 197 -20.64 32.25 10.77
N LEU A 198 -21.74 32.70 10.19
CA LEU A 198 -21.79 33.64 9.09
C LEU A 198 -22.30 34.98 9.66
N TRP A 199 -21.44 35.99 9.62
CA TRP A 199 -21.75 37.32 10.13
C TRP A 199 -22.24 38.20 8.99
N TYR A 200 -23.37 38.87 9.21
CA TYR A 200 -23.96 39.82 8.28
C TYR A 200 -23.65 41.23 8.79
N ILE A 201 -22.78 41.94 8.08
CA ILE A 201 -22.18 43.21 8.50
C ILE A 201 -22.67 44.32 7.58
N ARG A 202 -23.13 45.43 8.16
CA ARG A 202 -23.56 46.65 7.47
C ARG A 202 -22.37 47.54 7.14
N TYR A 203 -22.21 47.89 5.86
CA TYR A 203 -21.22 48.81 5.31
C TYR A 203 -21.96 50.07 4.86
N PRO A 204 -21.84 51.19 5.59
CA PRO A 204 -22.50 52.44 5.23
C PRO A 204 -22.04 52.97 3.86
N TYR A 205 -22.94 53.55 3.06
CA TYR A 205 -22.52 54.28 1.87
C TYR A 205 -21.87 55.61 2.25
N ALA A 206 -20.84 56.02 1.51
CA ALA A 206 -20.14 57.30 1.74
C ALA A 206 -21.06 58.52 1.55
N ASP A 207 -22.09 58.39 0.70
CA ASP A 207 -23.13 59.41 0.46
C ASP A 207 -24.23 59.46 1.54
N ASN A 208 -24.10 58.67 2.62
CA ASN A 208 -25.10 58.50 3.69
C ASN A 208 -26.48 58.01 3.20
N SER A 209 -26.58 57.40 2.01
CA SER A 209 -27.85 56.90 1.45
C SER A 209 -28.35 55.59 2.08
N GLY A 210 -27.68 55.09 3.11
CA GLY A 210 -28.00 53.84 3.82
C GLY A 210 -26.76 52.96 4.00
N TYR A 211 -26.92 51.65 3.85
CA TYR A 211 -25.84 50.67 3.96
C TYR A 211 -26.04 49.48 3.01
N LEU A 212 -24.95 48.78 2.76
CA LEU A 212 -24.88 47.48 2.08
C LEU A 212 -24.62 46.38 3.12
N VAL A 213 -25.27 45.23 3.04
CA VAL A 213 -25.02 44.12 3.97
C VAL A 213 -24.15 43.06 3.29
N VAL A 214 -23.03 42.72 3.91
CA VAL A 214 -22.08 41.71 3.45
C VAL A 214 -22.09 40.51 4.40
N ALA A 215 -22.05 39.30 3.84
CA ALA A 215 -21.92 38.07 4.61
C ALA A 215 -20.46 37.58 4.60
N THR A 216 -19.89 37.25 5.77
CA THR A 216 -18.52 36.72 5.88
C THR A 216 -18.38 35.72 7.02
N THR A 217 -17.51 34.73 6.86
CA THR A 217 -17.08 33.79 7.92
C THR A 217 -15.82 34.26 8.66
N ARG A 218 -15.17 35.33 8.17
CA ARG A 218 -13.90 35.86 8.68
C ARG A 218 -13.98 37.37 8.92
N PRO A 219 -14.72 37.85 9.94
CA PRO A 219 -14.89 39.28 10.17
C PRO A 219 -13.56 39.99 10.49
N GLU A 220 -12.57 39.31 11.06
CA GLU A 220 -11.23 39.90 11.30
C GLU A 220 -10.51 40.32 10.02
N THR A 221 -10.78 39.66 8.89
CA THR A 221 -10.17 40.01 7.59
C THR A 221 -10.75 41.26 6.97
N MET A 222 -11.92 41.71 7.44
CA MET A 222 -12.58 42.92 6.90
C MET A 222 -11.70 44.16 7.03
N LEU A 223 -10.80 44.18 8.01
CA LEU A 223 -9.83 45.26 8.22
C LEU A 223 -8.94 45.48 6.99
N GLY A 224 -8.80 44.48 6.11
CA GLY A 224 -8.03 44.51 4.87
C GLY A 224 -8.88 44.70 3.60
N ASP A 225 -10.19 44.93 3.72
CA ASP A 225 -11.07 45.02 2.54
C ASP A 225 -10.71 46.20 1.65
N THR A 226 -10.75 45.96 0.34
CA THR A 226 -10.47 46.96 -0.69
C THR A 226 -11.62 47.14 -1.68
N ALA A 227 -12.64 46.28 -1.66
CA ALA A 227 -13.92 46.48 -2.36
C ALA A 227 -15.03 45.60 -1.76
N VAL A 228 -16.26 45.81 -2.21
CA VAL A 228 -17.35 44.82 -2.09
C VAL A 228 -17.83 44.45 -3.48
N ALA A 229 -17.85 43.15 -3.80
CA ALA A 229 -18.32 42.65 -5.08
C ALA A 229 -19.80 42.23 -5.00
N VAL A 230 -20.54 42.54 -6.06
CA VAL A 230 -21.92 42.08 -6.29
C VAL A 230 -22.02 41.45 -7.67
N ASN A 231 -22.96 40.52 -7.86
CA ASN A 231 -23.18 39.95 -9.17
C ASN A 231 -23.81 40.98 -10.13
N PRO A 232 -23.28 41.17 -11.36
CA PRO A 232 -23.84 42.13 -12.32
C PRO A 232 -25.29 41.85 -12.73
N GLN A 233 -25.75 40.60 -12.60
CA GLN A 233 -27.12 40.18 -12.91
C GLN A 233 -28.07 40.33 -11.71
N ASP A 234 -27.57 40.69 -10.53
CA ASP A 234 -28.41 40.92 -9.35
C ASP A 234 -29.10 42.29 -9.43
N LEU A 235 -30.41 42.27 -9.74
CA LEU A 235 -31.24 43.47 -9.83
C LEU A 235 -31.27 44.29 -8.52
N ARG A 236 -30.98 43.68 -7.36
CA ARG A 236 -30.94 44.39 -6.07
C ARG A 236 -29.78 45.38 -5.97
N TYR A 237 -28.68 45.12 -6.67
CA TYR A 237 -27.43 45.87 -6.52
C TYR A 237 -26.98 46.61 -7.79
N LYS A 238 -27.73 46.51 -8.88
CA LYS A 238 -27.39 47.14 -10.18
C LYS A 238 -27.12 48.65 -10.06
N ASP A 239 -27.94 49.37 -9.31
CA ASP A 239 -27.80 50.83 -9.09
C ASP A 239 -26.78 51.18 -7.97
N LYS A 240 -26.11 50.17 -7.41
CA LYS A 240 -25.13 50.31 -6.33
C LYS A 240 -23.69 50.10 -6.81
N ILE A 241 -23.51 49.52 -8.00
CA ILE A 241 -22.20 49.35 -8.64
C ILE A 241 -21.57 50.73 -8.90
N GLY A 242 -20.29 50.88 -8.54
CA GLY A 242 -19.55 52.14 -8.65
C GLY A 242 -19.77 53.13 -7.50
N LYS A 243 -20.67 52.83 -6.55
CA LYS A 243 -20.77 53.61 -5.32
C LYS A 243 -19.63 53.28 -4.36
N ASN A 244 -19.25 54.24 -3.53
CA ASN A 244 -18.30 54.04 -2.45
C ASN A 244 -19.02 53.78 -1.12
N ILE A 245 -18.43 52.90 -0.32
CA ILE A 245 -18.87 52.55 1.03
C ILE A 245 -17.73 52.80 2.02
N ILE A 246 -18.10 53.12 3.26
CA ILE A 246 -17.16 53.30 4.36
C ILE A 246 -17.00 51.95 5.05
N LEU A 247 -15.79 51.43 5.04
CA LEU A 247 -15.41 50.20 5.72
C LEU A 247 -15.53 50.42 7.25
N PRO A 248 -16.41 49.68 7.95
CA PRO A 248 -16.56 49.84 9.40
C PRO A 248 -15.24 49.60 10.14
N LEU A 249 -15.05 50.32 11.26
CA LEU A 249 -13.87 50.28 12.16
C LEU A 249 -12.58 50.92 11.62
N THR A 250 -12.32 50.91 10.32
CA THR A 250 -11.13 51.55 9.71
C THR A 250 -11.45 52.89 9.06
N ASN A 251 -12.72 53.16 8.74
CA ASN A 251 -13.22 54.34 8.04
C ASN A 251 -12.57 54.56 6.65
N ARG A 252 -12.03 53.51 6.02
CA ARG A 252 -11.55 53.60 4.64
C ARG A 252 -12.72 53.61 3.67
N GLU A 253 -12.60 54.40 2.61
CA GLU A 253 -13.57 54.41 1.52
C GLU A 253 -13.18 53.34 0.48
N ILE A 254 -14.09 52.42 0.17
CA ILE A 254 -13.88 51.31 -0.78
C ILE A 254 -15.04 51.25 -1.80
N PRO A 255 -14.79 50.86 -3.06
CA PRO A 255 -15.82 50.80 -4.10
C PRO A 255 -16.68 49.53 -4.03
N VAL A 256 -17.90 49.62 -4.55
CA VAL A 256 -18.73 48.47 -4.91
C VAL A 256 -18.48 48.10 -6.37
N ILE A 257 -17.99 46.89 -6.63
CA ILE A 257 -17.62 46.39 -7.97
C ILE A 257 -18.58 45.29 -8.44
N ALA A 258 -18.60 45.05 -9.75
CA ALA A 258 -19.41 43.99 -10.35
C ALA A 258 -18.52 42.83 -10.81
N ASP A 259 -18.74 41.63 -10.29
CA ASP A 259 -17.99 40.42 -10.67
C ASP A 259 -18.93 39.21 -10.69
N ASP A 260 -18.80 38.37 -11.72
CA ASP A 260 -19.67 37.21 -11.97
C ASP A 260 -19.35 36.01 -11.06
N TYR A 261 -18.22 36.04 -10.35
CA TYR A 261 -17.89 35.07 -9.30
C TYR A 261 -18.90 35.08 -8.14
N VAL A 262 -19.55 36.21 -7.88
CA VAL A 262 -20.48 36.35 -6.75
C VAL A 262 -21.78 35.60 -7.01
N GLU A 263 -22.13 34.62 -6.16
CA GLU A 263 -23.41 33.93 -6.25
C GLU A 263 -24.57 34.78 -5.70
N ILE A 264 -25.60 35.00 -6.52
CA ILE A 264 -26.79 35.79 -6.15
C ILE A 264 -27.52 35.21 -4.92
N GLY A 265 -27.56 33.89 -4.80
CA GLY A 265 -28.31 33.17 -3.77
C GLY A 265 -27.56 32.96 -2.45
N PHE A 266 -26.25 33.21 -2.40
CA PHE A 266 -25.44 32.96 -1.20
C PHE A 266 -25.37 34.21 -0.31
N GLY A 267 -25.71 34.05 0.98
CA GLY A 267 -25.69 35.15 1.95
C GLY A 267 -26.61 36.29 1.52
N THR A 268 -26.02 37.44 1.19
CA THR A 268 -26.73 38.62 0.71
C THR A 268 -26.66 38.81 -0.81
N GLY A 269 -25.78 38.09 -1.52
CA GLY A 269 -25.39 38.42 -2.89
C GLY A 269 -24.35 39.56 -3.00
N ALA A 270 -23.81 40.01 -1.85
CA ALA A 270 -22.69 40.96 -1.77
C ALA A 270 -21.57 40.37 -0.90
N VAL A 271 -20.34 40.36 -1.43
CA VAL A 271 -19.17 39.69 -0.83
C VAL A 271 -18.06 40.72 -0.61
N LYS A 272 -17.46 40.72 0.58
CA LYS A 272 -16.26 41.53 0.84
C LYS A 272 -15.09 41.01 0.03
N ILE A 273 -14.28 41.91 -0.53
CA ILE A 273 -13.09 41.56 -1.29
C ILE A 273 -11.87 41.95 -0.47
N THR A 274 -11.14 40.94 0.02
CA THR A 274 -9.90 41.08 0.78
C THR A 274 -8.75 40.38 0.03
N PRO A 275 -8.15 41.00 -1.01
CA PRO A 275 -7.20 40.32 -1.91
C PRO A 275 -6.00 39.69 -1.20
N ALA A 276 -5.59 40.23 -0.04
CA ALA A 276 -4.46 39.71 0.71
C ALA A 276 -4.74 38.41 1.49
N HIS A 277 -6.02 38.03 1.71
CA HIS A 277 -6.42 37.01 2.70
C HIS A 277 -7.39 35.93 2.17
N ASP A 278 -7.74 35.96 0.88
CA ASP A 278 -8.50 34.90 0.22
C ASP A 278 -8.04 34.76 -1.25
N PRO A 279 -7.83 33.53 -1.75
CA PRO A 279 -7.34 33.32 -3.11
C PRO A 279 -8.32 33.77 -4.20
N ASN A 280 -9.64 33.66 -3.98
CA ASN A 280 -10.63 34.11 -4.95
C ASN A 280 -10.73 35.64 -4.92
N ASP A 281 -10.69 36.25 -3.73
CA ASP A 281 -10.63 37.71 -3.58
C ASP A 281 -9.37 38.28 -4.24
N PHE A 282 -8.25 37.55 -4.21
CA PHE A 282 -7.03 37.93 -4.91
C PHE A 282 -7.21 37.94 -6.43
N GLU A 283 -7.85 36.92 -7.00
CA GLU A 283 -8.14 36.86 -8.43
C GLU A 283 -9.11 37.98 -8.86
N ILE A 284 -10.16 38.25 -8.08
CA ILE A 284 -11.06 39.40 -8.28
C ILE A 284 -10.28 40.72 -8.19
N GLY A 285 -9.43 40.86 -7.16
CA GLY A 285 -8.59 42.02 -6.98
C GLY A 285 -7.69 42.30 -8.18
N GLN A 286 -7.11 41.25 -8.80
CA GLN A 286 -6.36 41.41 -10.04
C GLN A 286 -7.25 41.83 -11.23
N ARG A 287 -8.43 41.21 -11.40
CA ARG A 287 -9.36 41.56 -12.50
C ARG A 287 -9.79 43.03 -12.45
N HIS A 288 -9.98 43.57 -11.25
CA HIS A 288 -10.47 44.93 -11.02
C HIS A 288 -9.39 45.93 -10.59
N SER A 289 -8.10 45.54 -10.63
CA SER A 289 -6.96 46.38 -10.24
C SER A 289 -7.09 46.98 -8.83
N LEU A 290 -7.52 46.17 -7.86
CA LEU A 290 -7.65 46.55 -6.45
C LEU A 290 -6.33 46.41 -5.70
N ASP A 291 -6.14 47.26 -4.70
CA ASP A 291 -5.03 47.13 -3.76
C ASP A 291 -5.15 45.85 -2.93
N SER A 292 -4.00 45.33 -2.49
CA SER A 292 -3.90 44.15 -1.62
C SER A 292 -3.33 44.55 -0.26
N ILE A 293 -4.20 44.81 0.71
CA ILE A 293 -3.81 45.23 2.07
C ILE A 293 -3.74 44.01 2.99
N CYS A 294 -2.50 43.62 3.36
CA CYS A 294 -2.26 42.52 4.29
C CYS A 294 -2.38 43.00 5.75
N VAL A 295 -3.33 42.46 6.50
CA VAL A 295 -3.59 42.79 7.91
C VAL A 295 -3.12 41.71 8.90
N ILE A 296 -2.81 40.50 8.42
CA ILE A 296 -2.32 39.38 9.24
C ILE A 296 -0.88 39.05 8.84
N ASP A 297 0.03 39.05 9.81
CA ASP A 297 1.45 38.74 9.61
C ASP A 297 1.73 37.23 9.46
N GLU A 298 3.02 36.87 9.38
CA GLU A 298 3.46 35.49 9.17
C GLU A 298 3.23 34.56 10.38
N SER A 299 2.93 35.14 11.54
CA SER A 299 2.65 34.40 12.78
C SER A 299 1.14 34.28 13.05
N GLY A 300 0.29 34.81 12.16
CA GLY A 300 -1.15 34.85 12.38
C GLY A 300 -1.58 35.95 13.37
N ILE A 301 -0.75 36.97 13.55
CA ILE A 301 -0.98 38.14 14.41
C ILE A 301 -1.36 39.33 13.53
N ILE A 302 -2.29 40.17 14.00
CA ILE A 302 -2.69 41.38 13.29
C ILE A 302 -1.54 42.40 13.32
N ASN A 303 -1.15 42.92 12.16
CA ASN A 303 -0.08 43.92 12.00
C ASN A 303 -0.62 45.37 12.11
N GLU A 304 0.23 46.38 11.85
CA GLU A 304 -0.15 47.79 11.93
C GLU A 304 -1.35 48.19 11.05
N ASN A 305 -1.59 47.49 9.92
CA ASN A 305 -2.74 47.77 9.05
C ASN A 305 -4.09 47.43 9.71
N GLY A 306 -4.08 46.62 10.77
CA GLY A 306 -5.26 46.34 11.59
C GLY A 306 -5.55 47.39 12.65
N LEU A 307 -4.82 48.52 12.70
CA LEU A 307 -5.07 49.66 13.60
C LEU A 307 -5.20 49.24 15.08
N ALA A 308 -6.37 49.49 15.70
CA ALA A 308 -6.63 49.20 17.11
C ALA A 308 -6.58 47.71 17.48
N TYR A 309 -6.52 46.82 16.48
CA TYR A 309 -6.45 45.38 16.64
C TYR A 309 -5.02 44.82 16.49
N SER A 310 -4.03 45.68 16.20
CA SER A 310 -2.62 45.30 16.08
C SER A 310 -2.10 44.57 17.33
N GLY A 311 -1.32 43.51 17.12
CA GLY A 311 -0.76 42.67 18.18
C GLY A 311 -1.70 41.57 18.71
N LEU A 312 -2.96 41.51 18.26
CA LEU A 312 -3.87 40.42 18.60
C LEU A 312 -3.67 39.22 17.67
N THR A 313 -3.85 38.00 18.18
CA THR A 313 -4.00 36.82 17.32
C THR A 313 -5.28 36.94 16.50
N ARG A 314 -5.32 36.33 15.30
CA ARG A 314 -6.51 36.34 14.43
C ARG A 314 -7.81 35.93 15.14
N GLU A 315 -7.77 34.95 16.04
CA GLU A 315 -8.96 34.50 16.79
C GLU A 315 -9.42 35.52 17.83
N ASN A 316 -8.48 36.19 18.50
CA ASN A 316 -8.79 37.24 19.47
C ASN A 316 -9.23 38.53 18.76
N ALA A 317 -8.61 38.86 17.64
CA ALA A 317 -9.03 39.94 16.75
C ALA A 317 -10.46 39.70 16.24
N ARG A 318 -10.80 38.47 15.82
CA ARG A 318 -12.16 38.10 15.41
C ARG A 318 -13.19 38.41 16.49
N LYS A 319 -12.92 37.99 17.74
CA LYS A 319 -13.84 38.26 18.87
C LYS A 319 -14.02 39.76 19.10
N ARG A 320 -12.91 40.50 19.18
CA ARG A 320 -12.93 41.94 19.44
C ARG A 320 -13.58 42.75 18.30
N VAL A 321 -13.29 42.40 17.05
CA VAL A 321 -13.94 43.01 15.87
C VAL A 321 -15.45 42.80 15.92
N VAL A 322 -15.91 41.57 16.23
CA VAL A 322 -17.35 41.29 16.34
C VAL A 322 -18.00 42.07 17.48
N GLU A 323 -17.34 42.18 18.64
CA GLU A 323 -17.81 42.98 19.78
C GLU A 323 -17.92 44.47 19.42
N ASP A 324 -16.91 45.03 18.76
CA ASP A 324 -16.90 46.43 18.33
C ASP A 324 -17.94 46.72 17.23
N LEU A 325 -18.14 45.80 16.28
CA LEU A 325 -19.20 45.92 15.28
C LEU A 325 -20.59 45.85 15.92
N THR A 326 -20.77 44.99 16.92
CA THR A 326 -22.05 44.82 17.63
C THR A 326 -22.37 46.07 18.45
N SER A 327 -21.41 46.57 19.24
CA SER A 327 -21.58 47.77 20.07
C SER A 327 -21.86 49.04 19.23
N LYS A 328 -21.30 49.12 18.02
CA LYS A 328 -21.55 50.22 17.07
C LYS A 328 -22.76 50.00 16.16
N GLY A 329 -23.51 48.90 16.32
CA GLY A 329 -24.75 48.64 15.57
C GLY A 329 -24.56 48.23 14.10
N PHE A 330 -23.36 47.78 13.71
CA PHE A 330 -23.05 47.34 12.35
C PHE A 330 -23.41 45.88 12.06
N ILE A 331 -23.68 45.06 13.08
CA ILE A 331 -24.15 43.67 12.86
C ILE A 331 -25.65 43.66 12.58
N GLU A 332 -26.05 43.09 11.44
CA GLU A 332 -27.45 42.84 11.06
C GLU A 332 -27.97 41.57 11.73
N LYS A 333 -27.25 40.46 11.55
CA LYS A 333 -27.57 39.15 12.12
C LYS A 333 -26.32 38.26 12.14
N ILE A 334 -26.36 37.22 12.97
CA ILE A 334 -25.33 36.18 13.06
C ILE A 334 -26.03 34.83 12.90
N GLU A 335 -25.61 34.03 11.93
CA GLU A 335 -26.16 32.70 11.67
C GLU A 335 -25.12 31.62 11.90
N LYS A 336 -25.53 30.47 12.42
CA LYS A 336 -24.63 29.32 12.54
C LYS A 336 -24.35 28.77 11.15
N TYR A 337 -23.09 28.50 10.85
CA TYR A 337 -22.67 28.05 9.51
C TYR A 337 -21.52 27.06 9.62
N ASN A 338 -21.65 25.93 8.92
CA ASN A 338 -20.56 24.99 8.78
C ASN A 338 -19.87 25.25 7.44
N HIS A 339 -18.54 25.24 7.45
CA HIS A 339 -17.76 25.35 6.22
C HIS A 339 -16.48 24.53 6.31
N ASN A 340 -15.93 24.24 5.14
CA ASN A 340 -14.65 23.57 5.01
C ASN A 340 -13.52 24.57 5.28
N VAL A 341 -12.69 24.27 6.28
CA VAL A 341 -11.53 25.07 6.65
C VAL A 341 -10.27 24.33 6.23
N GLY A 342 -9.39 25.01 5.50
CA GLY A 342 -8.09 24.47 5.13
C GLY A 342 -7.15 24.41 6.33
N GLU A 343 -6.47 23.29 6.49
CA GLU A 343 -5.47 23.05 7.51
C GLU A 343 -4.18 22.53 6.90
N CYS A 344 -3.06 22.85 7.54
CA CYS A 344 -1.79 22.22 7.21
C CYS A 344 -1.89 20.72 7.45
N TYR A 345 -1.66 19.92 6.40
CA TYR A 345 -1.77 18.45 6.46
C TYR A 345 -0.91 17.81 7.58
N ARG A 346 0.15 18.51 8.03
CA ARG A 346 1.06 18.06 9.09
C ARG A 346 0.67 18.54 10.49
N CYS A 347 0.69 19.85 10.72
CA CYS A 347 0.52 20.39 12.07
C CYS A 347 -0.95 20.69 12.43
N LYS A 348 -1.89 20.50 11.48
CA LYS A 348 -3.34 20.75 11.64
C LYS A 348 -3.70 22.18 12.02
N THR A 349 -2.73 23.11 11.93
CA THR A 349 -3.00 24.53 12.11
C THR A 349 -3.77 25.02 10.89
N VAL A 350 -4.86 25.77 11.14
CA VAL A 350 -5.63 26.45 10.09
C VAL A 350 -4.70 27.36 9.30
N ILE A 351 -4.65 27.16 7.99
CA ILE A 351 -3.80 27.94 7.10
C ILE A 351 -4.30 29.38 6.98
N GLU A 352 -3.42 30.29 6.62
CA GLU A 352 -3.74 31.66 6.28
C GLU A 352 -3.45 31.88 4.80
N PRO A 353 -4.45 32.16 3.95
CA PRO A 353 -4.16 32.65 2.62
C PRO A 353 -3.44 34.00 2.73
N ARG A 354 -2.33 34.14 2.00
CA ARG A 354 -1.52 35.36 2.03
C ARG A 354 -0.93 35.66 0.67
N VAL A 355 -0.91 36.93 0.27
CA VAL A 355 -0.13 37.35 -0.90
C VAL A 355 1.36 37.37 -0.56
N SER A 356 2.13 36.57 -1.29
CA SER A 356 3.59 36.47 -1.11
C SER A 356 4.29 36.33 -2.45
N LYS A 357 5.52 36.86 -2.53
CA LYS A 357 6.38 36.74 -3.71
C LYS A 357 7.14 35.43 -3.65
N GLN A 358 6.75 34.48 -4.49
CA GLN A 358 7.24 33.09 -4.47
C GLN A 358 7.69 32.64 -5.86
N TRP A 359 8.36 31.50 -5.93
CA TRP A 359 8.75 30.83 -7.18
C TRP A 359 7.68 29.82 -7.60
N PHE A 360 7.32 29.84 -8.88
CA PHE A 360 6.28 29.00 -9.45
C PHE A 360 6.77 28.30 -10.72
N VAL A 361 6.25 27.10 -10.97
CA VAL A 361 6.36 26.38 -12.25
C VAL A 361 5.05 26.49 -12.99
N LYS A 362 5.09 26.92 -14.26
CA LYS A 362 3.94 26.93 -15.16
C LYS A 362 3.51 25.51 -15.49
N MET A 363 2.35 25.09 -14.99
CA MET A 363 1.93 23.69 -15.11
C MET A 363 1.20 23.38 -16.42
N ASP A 364 0.54 24.34 -17.05
CA ASP A 364 -0.25 24.12 -18.26
C ASP A 364 0.57 23.51 -19.42
N GLU A 365 1.81 23.95 -19.60
CA GLU A 365 2.70 23.47 -20.67
C GLU A 365 3.25 22.07 -20.37
N LEU A 366 3.51 21.77 -19.09
CA LEU A 366 4.01 20.46 -18.64
C LEU A 366 2.89 19.41 -18.52
N ALA A 367 1.67 19.83 -18.21
CA ALA A 367 0.54 18.93 -17.98
C ALA A 367 0.01 18.30 -19.26
N LYS A 368 -0.05 19.07 -20.37
CA LYS A 368 -0.62 18.59 -21.64
C LYS A 368 0.13 17.37 -22.22
N PRO A 369 1.47 17.37 -22.35
CA PRO A 369 2.21 16.19 -22.81
C PRO A 369 2.03 14.98 -21.87
N ALA A 370 2.04 15.21 -20.56
CA ALA A 370 1.85 14.14 -19.58
C ALA A 370 0.46 13.48 -19.67
N ILE A 371 -0.60 14.29 -19.80
CA ILE A 371 -1.96 13.79 -20.05
C ILE A 371 -2.03 12.99 -21.35
N ALA A 372 -1.41 13.50 -22.42
CA ALA A 372 -1.39 12.85 -23.72
C ALA A 372 -0.70 11.48 -23.66
N ALA A 373 0.45 11.37 -22.98
CA ALA A 373 1.18 10.11 -22.81
C ALA A 373 0.34 9.03 -22.10
N VAL A 374 -0.42 9.40 -21.05
CA VAL A 374 -1.31 8.47 -20.36
C VAL A 374 -2.53 8.11 -21.21
N LYS A 375 -3.10 9.07 -21.96
CA LYS A 375 -4.21 8.80 -22.92
C LYS A 375 -3.76 7.86 -24.04
N ALA A 376 -2.53 8.00 -24.53
CA ALA A 376 -1.90 7.15 -25.54
C ALA A 376 -1.44 5.78 -25.03
N LYS A 377 -1.55 5.53 -23.71
CA LYS A 377 -1.05 4.32 -23.01
C LYS A 377 0.47 4.13 -23.08
N GLU A 378 1.23 5.19 -23.32
CA GLU A 378 2.68 5.17 -23.11
C GLU A 378 3.01 4.92 -21.64
N THR A 379 2.20 5.46 -20.72
CA THR A 379 2.14 5.07 -19.31
C THR A 379 0.75 4.54 -18.98
N SER A 380 0.68 3.32 -18.43
CA SER A 380 -0.57 2.64 -18.06
C SER A 380 -0.71 2.43 -16.56
N PHE A 381 -1.81 2.90 -15.98
CA PHE A 381 -2.15 2.65 -14.57
C PHE A 381 -2.77 1.25 -14.38
N ILE A 382 -2.32 0.56 -13.35
CA ILE A 382 -2.76 -0.79 -12.98
C ILE A 382 -3.17 -0.78 -11.51
N PRO A 383 -4.46 -0.98 -11.18
CA PRO A 383 -5.62 -1.06 -12.07
C PRO A 383 -5.95 0.24 -12.82
N SER A 384 -6.58 0.11 -14.00
CA SER A 384 -6.89 1.23 -14.90
C SER A 384 -7.78 2.32 -14.29
N ARG A 385 -8.60 2.00 -13.28
CA ARG A 385 -9.47 2.96 -12.59
C ARG A 385 -8.72 4.15 -11.99
N PHE A 386 -7.45 3.97 -11.59
CA PHE A 386 -6.64 5.03 -10.99
C PHE A 386 -6.22 6.13 -11.98
N SER A 387 -6.27 5.85 -13.28
CA SER A 387 -6.07 6.88 -14.31
C SER A 387 -7.08 8.03 -14.20
N LYS A 388 -8.31 7.76 -13.72
CA LYS A 388 -9.32 8.80 -13.52
C LYS A 388 -8.90 9.83 -12.47
N ILE A 389 -8.25 9.38 -11.38
CA ILE A 389 -7.72 10.26 -10.34
C ILE A 389 -6.61 11.13 -10.92
N TYR A 390 -5.72 10.52 -11.70
CA TYR A 390 -4.66 11.22 -12.40
C TYR A 390 -5.20 12.30 -13.35
N PHE A 391 -6.17 11.96 -14.23
CA PHE A 391 -6.74 12.92 -15.18
C PHE A 391 -7.46 14.07 -14.48
N ASN A 392 -8.29 13.77 -13.48
CA ASN A 392 -9.00 14.81 -12.73
C ASN A 392 -8.05 15.82 -12.08
N TRP A 393 -6.87 15.36 -11.62
CA TRP A 393 -5.87 16.25 -11.05
C TRP A 393 -5.12 17.04 -12.12
N MET A 394 -4.62 16.36 -13.17
CA MET A 394 -3.80 16.99 -14.21
C MET A 394 -4.59 17.97 -15.08
N GLU A 395 -5.88 17.74 -15.31
CA GLU A 395 -6.74 18.63 -16.12
C GLU A 395 -7.14 19.92 -15.37
N ASN A 396 -7.01 19.94 -14.04
CA ASN A 396 -7.35 21.08 -13.18
C ASN A 396 -6.15 21.66 -12.41
N ILE A 397 -4.93 21.32 -12.84
CA ILE A 397 -3.71 21.71 -12.14
C ILE A 397 -3.45 23.22 -12.25
N LYS A 398 -3.08 23.86 -11.14
CA LYS A 398 -2.61 25.25 -11.11
C LYS A 398 -1.08 25.31 -11.12
N ASP A 399 -0.52 26.48 -11.41
CA ASP A 399 0.93 26.70 -11.34
C ASP A 399 1.46 26.31 -9.95
N TRP A 400 2.53 25.53 -9.96
CA TRP A 400 3.02 24.90 -8.76
C TRP A 400 3.98 25.83 -8.01
N CYS A 401 3.61 26.22 -6.78
CA CYS A 401 4.50 26.93 -5.87
C CYS A 401 5.64 26.02 -5.40
N ILE A 402 6.88 26.33 -5.82
CA ILE A 402 8.07 25.51 -5.56
C ILE A 402 9.00 26.05 -4.47
N SER A 403 8.84 27.29 -4.02
CA SER A 403 9.64 27.84 -2.91
C SER A 403 9.02 27.54 -1.54
N ARG A 404 9.88 27.40 -0.53
CA ARG A 404 9.55 27.12 0.87
C ARG A 404 10.49 27.89 1.78
N GLN A 405 9.95 28.52 2.82
CA GLN A 405 10.69 29.32 3.81
C GLN A 405 11.26 28.43 4.93
N LEU A 406 11.87 27.32 4.54
CA LEU A 406 12.42 26.31 5.44
C LEU A 406 13.96 26.37 5.42
N TRP A 407 14.60 25.81 6.44
CA TRP A 407 16.06 25.71 6.45
C TRP A 407 16.55 24.40 5.85
N TRP A 408 15.76 23.34 5.94
CA TRP A 408 16.06 22.01 5.41
C TRP A 408 15.46 21.79 4.00
N GLY A 409 16.31 21.64 3.00
CA GLY A 409 15.92 21.38 1.61
C GLY A 409 17.00 21.85 0.63
N HIS A 410 16.75 21.68 -0.67
CA HIS A 410 17.64 22.22 -1.70
C HIS A 410 17.47 23.74 -1.77
N ARG A 411 18.52 24.50 -1.48
CA ARG A 411 18.46 25.97 -1.67
C ARG A 411 18.19 26.31 -3.13
N ILE A 412 17.33 27.29 -3.35
CA ILE A 412 17.03 27.76 -4.70
C ILE A 412 18.33 28.31 -5.34
N PRO A 413 18.70 27.87 -6.55
CA PRO A 413 19.92 28.34 -7.22
C PRO A 413 19.67 29.67 -7.94
N ALA A 414 19.22 30.66 -7.17
CA ALA A 414 19.03 32.05 -7.58
C ALA A 414 19.77 32.98 -6.61
N TRP A 415 20.39 34.04 -7.14
CA TRP A 415 21.09 35.07 -6.38
C TRP A 415 20.54 36.45 -6.72
N TYR A 416 20.55 37.34 -5.75
CA TYR A 416 20.10 38.73 -5.89
C TYR A 416 21.31 39.65 -5.81
N CYS A 417 21.49 40.49 -6.82
CA CYS A 417 22.48 41.55 -6.75
C CYS A 417 21.95 42.71 -5.89
N GLU A 418 22.65 43.02 -4.81
CA GLU A 418 22.25 44.07 -3.86
C GLU A 418 22.38 45.48 -4.45
N GLU A 419 23.19 45.64 -5.51
CA GLU A 419 23.43 46.96 -6.12
C GLU A 419 22.49 47.27 -7.28
N CYS A 420 22.20 46.30 -8.16
CA CYS A 420 21.36 46.54 -9.35
C CYS A 420 20.02 45.79 -9.33
N GLY A 421 19.76 44.97 -8.32
CA GLY A 421 18.50 44.19 -8.17
C GLY A 421 18.34 43.03 -9.15
N GLU A 422 19.37 42.71 -9.95
CA GLU A 422 19.33 41.62 -10.93
C GLU A 422 19.17 40.26 -10.23
N ILE A 423 18.29 39.41 -10.80
CA ILE A 423 18.12 38.02 -10.38
C ILE A 423 19.04 37.16 -11.25
N ILE A 424 19.97 36.46 -10.63
CA ILE A 424 20.97 35.63 -11.30
C ILE A 424 20.59 34.18 -11.02
N VAL A 425 20.27 33.39 -12.04
CA VAL A 425 19.97 31.95 -11.90
C VAL A 425 21.09 31.16 -12.57
N SER A 426 21.72 30.24 -11.84
CA SER A 426 22.95 29.60 -12.32
C SER A 426 23.18 28.19 -11.79
N LYS A 427 23.77 27.34 -12.65
CA LYS A 427 24.20 25.96 -12.35
C LYS A 427 25.48 25.91 -11.50
N GLU A 428 26.25 26.98 -11.49
CA GLU A 428 27.43 27.17 -10.65
C GLU A 428 27.28 28.42 -9.81
N ASP A 429 27.88 28.44 -8.61
CA ASP A 429 27.73 29.55 -7.68
C ASP A 429 28.43 30.78 -8.28
N PRO A 430 27.69 31.85 -8.64
CA PRO A 430 28.30 33.05 -9.18
C PRO A 430 29.13 33.73 -8.08
N SER A 431 30.23 34.36 -8.47
CA SER A 431 31.06 35.21 -7.59
C SER A 431 30.80 36.70 -7.80
N VAL A 432 30.24 37.07 -8.97
CA VAL A 432 29.92 38.44 -9.35
C VAL A 432 28.61 38.49 -10.14
N CYS A 433 27.94 39.64 -10.10
CA CYS A 433 26.76 39.90 -10.92
C CYS A 433 27.14 40.02 -12.40
N PRO A 434 26.52 39.25 -13.32
CA PRO A 434 26.84 39.31 -14.75
C PRO A 434 26.46 40.65 -15.41
N LYS A 435 25.62 41.46 -14.76
CA LYS A 435 25.11 42.73 -15.30
C LYS A 435 25.92 43.96 -14.87
N CYS A 436 26.29 44.04 -13.58
CA CYS A 436 27.00 45.20 -13.01
C CYS A 436 28.38 44.87 -12.44
N ASN A 437 28.81 43.61 -12.51
CA ASN A 437 30.09 43.11 -12.01
C ASN A 437 30.31 43.26 -10.50
N SER A 438 29.26 43.57 -9.73
CA SER A 438 29.31 43.64 -8.28
C SER A 438 29.51 42.27 -7.64
N SER A 439 30.36 42.19 -6.61
CA SER A 439 30.52 41.00 -5.78
C SER A 439 29.49 40.90 -4.65
N LYS A 440 28.63 41.91 -4.48
CA LYS A 440 27.56 41.90 -3.46
C LYS A 440 26.34 41.18 -4.02
N ILE A 441 26.40 39.86 -3.95
CA ILE A 441 25.29 38.99 -4.32
C ILE A 441 24.94 38.06 -3.16
N SER A 442 23.66 37.84 -2.93
CA SER A 442 23.15 36.93 -1.89
C SER A 442 22.26 35.87 -2.53
N GLN A 443 22.50 34.61 -2.17
CA GLN A 443 21.66 33.50 -2.65
C GLN A 443 20.28 33.57 -1.97
N ASP A 444 19.23 33.25 -2.72
CA ASP A 444 17.87 33.07 -2.19
C ASP A 444 17.87 32.15 -0.97
N GLU A 445 17.28 32.62 0.13
CA GLU A 445 17.28 31.90 1.40
C GLU A 445 16.32 30.72 1.39
N ASP A 446 15.30 30.77 0.53
CA ASP A 446 14.28 29.76 0.35
C ASP A 446 14.89 28.42 -0.13
N VAL A 447 14.20 27.35 0.22
CA VAL A 447 14.46 26.01 -0.30
C VAL A 447 13.34 25.57 -1.23
N LEU A 448 13.63 24.59 -2.07
CA LEU A 448 12.67 23.97 -2.96
C LEU A 448 11.75 23.01 -2.21
N ASP A 449 10.51 22.93 -2.69
CA ASP A 449 9.55 21.89 -2.34
C ASP A 449 10.20 20.50 -2.47
N THR A 450 9.98 19.62 -1.49
CA THR A 450 10.45 18.24 -1.53
C THR A 450 10.00 17.53 -2.80
N TRP A 451 8.77 17.80 -3.24
CA TRP A 451 8.24 17.16 -4.44
C TRP A 451 8.97 17.60 -5.72
N PHE A 452 9.72 18.72 -5.70
CA PHE A 452 10.58 19.15 -6.81
C PHE A 452 11.75 18.21 -7.01
N SER A 453 12.45 17.80 -5.95
CA SER A 453 13.53 16.82 -6.07
C SER A 453 13.00 15.40 -6.27
N SER A 454 11.93 15.02 -5.56
CA SER A 454 11.35 13.68 -5.67
C SER A 454 10.71 13.43 -7.05
N ALA A 455 10.30 14.46 -7.80
CA ALA A 455 9.84 14.33 -9.19
C ALA A 455 10.94 13.84 -10.15
N LEU A 456 12.22 14.02 -9.80
CA LEU A 456 13.36 13.67 -10.64
C LEU A 456 13.89 12.25 -10.37
N TRP A 457 13.32 11.57 -9.36
CA TRP A 457 13.82 10.31 -8.81
C TRP A 457 14.15 9.21 -9.84
N PRO A 458 13.36 8.98 -10.91
CA PRO A 458 13.62 7.91 -11.87
C PRO A 458 14.91 8.08 -12.69
N PHE A 459 15.49 9.29 -12.74
CA PHE A 459 16.66 9.60 -13.56
C PHE A 459 17.79 10.30 -12.78
N SER A 460 17.48 11.09 -11.75
CA SER A 460 18.49 11.68 -10.87
C SER A 460 19.31 10.60 -10.15
N THR A 461 18.64 9.54 -9.69
CA THR A 461 19.27 8.38 -9.04
C THR A 461 20.10 7.52 -9.99
N LEU A 462 19.91 7.66 -11.30
CA LEU A 462 20.69 6.95 -12.31
C LEU A 462 21.90 7.75 -12.80
N GLY A 463 22.01 9.04 -12.46
CA GLY A 463 23.15 9.87 -12.81
C GLY A 463 22.85 11.01 -13.76
N PHE A 464 21.59 11.36 -14.01
CA PHE A 464 21.26 12.65 -14.63
C PHE A 464 21.80 13.80 -13.76
N PRO A 465 22.43 14.84 -14.34
CA PRO A 465 22.53 15.14 -15.78
C PRO A 465 23.73 14.54 -16.51
N ASP A 466 24.59 13.77 -15.85
CA ASP A 466 25.91 13.33 -16.34
C ASP A 466 25.89 12.17 -17.38
N LYS A 467 24.75 11.91 -18.05
CA LYS A 467 24.59 10.88 -19.11
C LYS A 467 25.39 9.59 -18.85
N THR A 468 25.17 9.01 -17.67
CA THR A 468 25.88 7.80 -17.22
C THR A 468 25.40 6.56 -17.99
N LYS A 469 26.22 5.50 -18.01
CA LYS A 469 25.83 4.20 -18.59
C LYS A 469 24.60 3.62 -17.91
N GLU A 470 24.48 3.79 -16.60
CA GLU A 470 23.31 3.39 -15.84
C GLU A 470 22.04 4.08 -16.30
N LEU A 471 22.10 5.41 -16.54
CA LEU A 471 20.97 6.17 -17.05
C LEU A 471 20.54 5.64 -18.41
N ASP A 472 21.48 5.46 -19.34
CA ASP A 472 21.17 4.95 -20.67
C ASP A 472 20.59 3.53 -20.67
N TYR A 473 21.07 2.67 -19.77
CA TYR A 473 20.67 1.27 -19.72
C TYR A 473 19.37 1.01 -18.92
N PHE A 474 19.13 1.75 -17.83
CA PHE A 474 17.99 1.52 -16.94
C PHE A 474 16.86 2.55 -17.06
N TYR A 475 17.02 3.63 -17.86
CA TYR A 475 15.98 4.62 -18.11
C TYR A 475 15.40 4.54 -19.54
N PRO A 476 14.06 4.47 -19.71
CA PRO A 476 13.04 4.57 -18.69
C PRO A 476 13.01 3.33 -17.78
N THR A 477 12.58 3.53 -16.54
CA THR A 477 12.37 2.40 -15.62
C THR A 477 11.20 1.55 -16.12
N ASN A 478 11.06 0.31 -15.64
CA ASN A 478 10.08 -0.63 -16.22
C ASN A 478 8.69 -0.53 -15.58
N ILE A 479 8.64 -0.26 -14.27
CA ILE A 479 7.40 -0.13 -13.54
C ILE A 479 7.61 0.73 -12.30
N LEU A 480 6.64 1.58 -12.00
CA LEU A 480 6.52 2.25 -10.72
C LEU A 480 5.50 1.52 -9.85
N VAL A 481 5.88 1.17 -8.62
CA VAL A 481 4.97 0.57 -7.63
C VAL A 481 4.78 1.55 -6.49
N THR A 482 3.54 1.92 -6.18
CA THR A 482 3.23 2.81 -5.06
C THR A 482 1.75 2.74 -4.64
N ALA A 483 1.39 3.43 -3.55
CA ALA A 483 0.02 3.59 -3.09
C ALA A 483 -0.71 4.72 -3.83
N TYR A 484 -2.05 4.65 -3.85
CA TYR A 484 -2.87 5.65 -4.54
C TYR A 484 -2.81 7.07 -3.94
N ASP A 485 -2.38 7.21 -2.68
CA ASP A 485 -2.37 8.49 -1.97
C ASP A 485 -1.29 9.44 -2.47
N ILE A 486 -0.30 8.96 -3.23
CA ILE A 486 0.76 9.79 -3.82
C ILE A 486 0.73 9.86 -5.36
N ILE A 487 -0.41 9.51 -5.98
CA ILE A 487 -0.59 9.64 -7.44
C ILE A 487 -0.32 11.08 -7.90
N PHE A 488 -0.96 12.07 -7.27
CA PHE A 488 -0.83 13.47 -7.67
C PHE A 488 0.46 14.11 -7.13
N PHE A 489 0.88 13.74 -5.92
CA PHE A 489 2.10 14.28 -5.33
C PHE A 489 3.37 13.83 -6.04
N TRP A 490 3.42 12.58 -6.51
CA TRP A 490 4.67 11.96 -6.94
C TRP A 490 4.60 11.36 -8.34
N VAL A 491 3.64 10.47 -8.59
CA VAL A 491 3.53 9.77 -9.89
C VAL A 491 3.37 10.78 -11.02
N ALA A 492 2.43 11.71 -10.87
CA ALA A 492 2.16 12.73 -11.87
C ALA A 492 3.37 13.64 -12.11
N ARG A 493 4.09 14.00 -11.05
CA ARG A 493 5.28 14.83 -11.14
C ARG A 493 6.43 14.16 -11.86
N MET A 494 6.65 12.87 -11.61
CA MET A 494 7.64 12.10 -12.35
C MET A 494 7.28 11.99 -13.83
N ILE A 495 6.00 11.80 -14.17
CA ILE A 495 5.57 11.68 -15.58
C ILE A 495 5.92 12.94 -16.35
N PHE A 496 5.48 14.12 -15.89
CA PHE A 496 5.80 15.36 -16.62
C PHE A 496 7.31 15.66 -16.60
N SER A 497 8.00 15.40 -15.49
CA SER A 497 9.44 15.69 -15.38
C SER A 497 10.28 14.77 -16.28
N GLY A 498 9.89 13.51 -16.42
CA GLY A 498 10.54 12.57 -17.33
C GLY A 498 10.34 12.98 -18.79
N ILE A 499 9.12 13.36 -19.17
CA ILE A 499 8.83 13.82 -20.53
C ILE A 499 9.62 15.10 -20.84
N GLU A 500 9.60 16.08 -19.93
CA GLU A 500 10.26 17.37 -20.12
C GLU A 500 11.78 17.23 -20.23
N HIS A 501 12.41 16.54 -19.28
CA HIS A 501 13.87 16.54 -19.18
C HIS A 501 14.55 15.40 -19.93
N MET A 502 13.82 14.32 -20.22
CA MET A 502 14.37 13.12 -20.86
C MET A 502 13.69 12.78 -22.19
N GLY A 503 12.65 13.52 -22.59
CA GLY A 503 11.94 13.33 -23.86
C GLY A 503 11.08 12.06 -23.94
N LYS A 504 10.89 11.34 -22.83
CA LYS A 504 10.12 10.08 -22.79
C LYS A 504 9.50 9.86 -21.41
N VAL A 505 8.46 9.05 -21.33
CA VAL A 505 7.84 8.69 -20.05
C VAL A 505 8.85 8.01 -19.12
N PRO A 506 8.84 8.28 -17.80
CA PRO A 506 9.79 7.70 -16.85
C PRO A 506 9.57 6.20 -16.57
N PHE A 507 8.34 5.73 -16.82
CA PHE A 507 7.92 4.34 -16.65
C PHE A 507 6.69 4.07 -17.52
N PRO A 508 6.61 2.90 -18.20
CA PRO A 508 5.45 2.53 -18.99
C PRO A 508 4.30 1.95 -18.18
N GLU A 509 4.55 1.45 -16.98
CA GLU A 509 3.53 0.86 -16.11
C GLU A 509 3.56 1.49 -14.71
N VAL A 510 2.38 1.74 -14.14
CA VAL A 510 2.21 2.22 -12.76
C VAL A 510 1.31 1.26 -12.01
N LEU A 511 1.89 0.42 -11.16
CA LEU A 511 1.16 -0.48 -10.26
C LEU A 511 0.78 0.25 -8.98
N ILE A 512 -0.51 0.52 -8.85
CA ILE A 512 -1.10 1.14 -7.68
C ILE A 512 -1.67 0.07 -6.74
N HIS A 513 -1.13 0.01 -5.52
CA HIS A 513 -1.70 -0.78 -4.44
C HIS A 513 -2.55 0.08 -3.50
N GLY A 514 -3.40 -0.57 -2.67
CA GLY A 514 -4.13 0.12 -1.62
C GLY A 514 -3.25 0.43 -0.41
N ILE A 515 -3.83 1.07 0.61
CA ILE A 515 -3.14 1.36 1.87
C ILE A 515 -3.42 0.27 2.91
N VAL A 516 -2.49 0.12 3.86
CA VAL A 516 -2.73 -0.73 5.02
C VAL A 516 -3.55 0.05 6.06
N ARG A 517 -4.61 -0.61 6.54
CA ARG A 517 -5.54 -0.11 7.55
C ARG A 517 -5.42 -0.92 8.83
N ASP A 518 -5.71 -0.28 9.96
CA ASP A 518 -5.81 -0.97 11.25
C ASP A 518 -7.02 -1.91 11.30
N GLY A 519 -7.16 -2.67 12.39
CA GLY A 519 -8.27 -3.60 12.58
C GLY A 519 -9.66 -2.96 12.52
N GLN A 520 -9.76 -1.64 12.76
CA GLN A 520 -11.00 -0.87 12.66
C GLN A 520 -11.23 -0.29 11.25
N GLY A 521 -10.30 -0.51 10.30
CA GLY A 521 -10.39 0.02 8.94
C GLY A 521 -9.91 1.46 8.79
N ARG A 522 -9.26 2.06 9.80
CA ARG A 522 -8.69 3.40 9.68
C ARG A 522 -7.32 3.32 9.00
N LYS A 523 -6.93 4.35 8.24
CA LYS A 523 -5.58 4.43 7.65
C LYS A 523 -4.53 4.28 8.74
N MET A 524 -3.54 3.42 8.53
CA MET A 524 -2.37 3.40 9.41
C MET A 524 -1.54 4.65 9.16
N SER A 525 -1.28 5.40 10.23
CA SER A 525 -0.45 6.60 10.17
C SER A 525 0.21 6.88 11.51
N LYS A 526 1.34 7.58 11.46
CA LYS A 526 2.04 8.02 12.67
C LYS A 526 1.19 9.00 13.50
N SER A 527 0.41 9.87 12.84
CA SER A 527 -0.44 10.87 13.50
C SER A 527 -1.57 10.24 14.32
N LEU A 528 -2.14 9.12 13.86
CA LEU A 528 -3.16 8.38 14.59
C LEU A 528 -2.59 7.43 15.66
N GLY A 529 -1.26 7.32 15.77
CA GLY A 529 -0.60 6.40 16.72
C GLY A 529 -0.90 4.92 16.47
N ASN A 530 -1.46 4.57 15.30
CA ASN A 530 -1.88 3.21 14.94
C ASN A 530 -0.92 2.54 13.93
N GLY A 531 0.26 3.12 13.72
CA GLY A 531 1.29 2.54 12.87
C GLY A 531 2.04 1.42 13.59
N VAL A 532 2.01 0.21 13.02
CA VAL A 532 2.74 -0.95 13.55
C VAL A 532 4.11 -1.07 12.88
N ASP A 533 5.17 -1.22 13.67
CA ASP A 533 6.53 -1.42 13.17
C ASP A 533 6.69 -2.82 12.55
N PRO A 534 7.19 -2.95 11.30
CA PRO A 534 7.48 -4.25 10.71
C PRO A 534 8.44 -5.12 11.52
N ILE A 535 9.40 -4.53 12.24
CA ILE A 535 10.37 -5.29 13.03
C ILE A 535 9.69 -6.04 14.17
N GLU A 536 8.70 -5.45 14.84
CA GLU A 536 7.97 -6.13 15.92
C GLU A 536 7.31 -7.43 15.41
N MET A 537 6.74 -7.39 14.21
CA MET A 537 6.12 -8.54 13.58
C MET A 537 7.15 -9.56 13.09
N ILE A 538 8.27 -9.10 12.51
CA ILE A 538 9.38 -9.97 12.10
C ILE A 538 9.98 -10.69 13.30
N GLU A 539 10.18 -10.00 14.43
CA GLU A 539 10.68 -10.60 15.66
C GLU A 539 9.72 -11.65 16.24
N LYS A 540 8.41 -11.53 16.02
CA LYS A 540 7.45 -12.49 16.55
C LYS A 540 7.19 -13.68 15.62
N TYR A 541 7.15 -13.44 14.31
CA TYR A 541 6.66 -14.42 13.32
C TYR A 541 7.64 -14.74 12.18
N GLY A 542 8.70 -13.94 11.99
CA GLY A 542 9.63 -14.02 10.85
C GLY A 542 9.22 -13.12 9.68
N ALA A 543 10.19 -12.73 8.85
CA ALA A 543 9.98 -11.85 7.72
C ALA A 543 9.11 -12.49 6.62
N ASP A 544 9.33 -13.77 6.33
CA ASP A 544 8.54 -14.50 5.33
C ASP A 544 7.05 -14.57 5.70
N ALA A 545 6.74 -14.74 7.00
CA ALA A 545 5.35 -14.79 7.48
C ALA A 545 4.66 -13.43 7.29
N LEU A 546 5.35 -12.34 7.63
CA LEU A 546 4.86 -10.98 7.42
C LEU A 546 4.60 -10.72 5.93
N ARG A 547 5.58 -10.99 5.05
CA ARG A 547 5.46 -10.80 3.60
C ARG A 547 4.26 -11.54 3.00
N LEU A 548 4.10 -12.81 3.38
CA LEU A 548 2.99 -13.63 2.90
C LEU A 548 1.64 -13.07 3.35
N SER A 549 1.52 -12.71 4.63
CA SER A 549 0.28 -12.17 5.19
C SER A 549 -0.17 -10.85 4.54
N LEU A 550 0.79 -10.03 4.08
CA LEU A 550 0.52 -8.75 3.43
C LEU A 550 0.01 -8.91 2.00
N CYS A 551 0.35 -10.02 1.32
CA CYS A 551 -0.05 -10.28 -0.06
C CYS A 551 -1.31 -11.15 -0.16
N MET A 552 -1.44 -12.14 0.72
CA MET A 552 -2.47 -13.16 0.62
C MET A 552 -3.89 -12.58 0.76
N GLY A 553 -4.78 -12.93 -0.17
CA GLY A 553 -6.16 -12.45 -0.18
C GLY A 553 -6.33 -10.98 -0.58
N VAL A 554 -5.30 -10.33 -1.14
CA VAL A 554 -5.35 -8.93 -1.57
C VAL A 554 -5.52 -8.82 -3.09
N ALA A 555 -6.62 -8.21 -3.51
CA ALA A 555 -6.83 -7.84 -4.91
C ALA A 555 -5.98 -6.61 -5.29
N PRO A 556 -5.46 -6.52 -6.53
CA PRO A 556 -4.69 -5.36 -6.97
C PRO A 556 -5.42 -4.03 -6.75
N GLY A 557 -4.75 -3.09 -6.09
CA GLY A 557 -5.30 -1.76 -5.80
C GLY A 557 -6.34 -1.69 -4.67
N SER A 558 -6.58 -2.77 -3.93
CA SER A 558 -7.45 -2.78 -2.75
C SER A 558 -6.68 -2.52 -1.46
N ASP A 559 -7.36 -1.91 -0.48
CA ASP A 559 -6.80 -1.70 0.86
C ASP A 559 -6.70 -3.02 1.62
N VAL A 560 -5.69 -3.10 2.51
CA VAL A 560 -5.42 -4.28 3.33
C VAL A 560 -5.74 -3.96 4.78
N ARG A 561 -6.68 -4.69 5.39
CA ARG A 561 -6.87 -4.63 6.85
C ARG A 561 -5.85 -5.53 7.53
N PHE A 562 -4.93 -4.91 8.25
CA PHE A 562 -3.93 -5.62 9.03
C PHE A 562 -4.50 -6.04 10.38
N SER A 563 -4.31 -7.32 10.71
CA SER A 563 -4.53 -7.89 12.03
C SER A 563 -3.49 -8.98 12.26
N GLU A 564 -3.01 -9.07 13.48
CA GLU A 564 -1.97 -10.03 13.85
C GLU A 564 -2.43 -11.50 13.64
N ASP A 565 -3.72 -11.77 13.84
CA ASP A 565 -4.36 -13.07 13.58
C ASP A 565 -4.20 -13.56 12.13
N LYS A 566 -3.88 -12.68 11.18
CA LYS A 566 -3.61 -13.06 9.77
C LYS A 566 -2.18 -13.51 9.52
N ILE A 567 -1.25 -13.23 10.43
CA ILE A 567 0.17 -13.63 10.30
C ILE A 567 0.37 -15.09 10.73
N GLU A 568 -0.40 -15.55 11.72
CA GLU A 568 -0.28 -16.92 12.23
C GLU A 568 -0.52 -18.01 11.17
N PRO A 569 -1.58 -17.92 10.33
CA PRO A 569 -1.76 -18.85 9.22
C PRO A 569 -0.58 -18.87 8.24
N ALA A 570 0.03 -17.71 7.98
CA ALA A 570 1.21 -17.60 7.12
C ALA A 570 2.43 -18.30 7.74
N ARG A 571 2.69 -18.10 9.03
CA ARG A 571 3.75 -18.81 9.76
C ARG A 571 3.50 -20.32 9.76
N ASN A 572 2.27 -20.76 9.97
CA ASN A 572 1.91 -22.18 9.98
C ASN A 572 2.17 -22.84 8.62
N PHE A 573 1.89 -22.13 7.52
CA PHE A 573 2.23 -22.58 6.18
C PHE A 573 3.74 -22.74 5.97
N ILE A 574 4.53 -21.77 6.42
CA ILE A 574 5.99 -21.87 6.33
C ILE A 574 6.52 -23.06 7.12
N ASN A 575 5.99 -23.28 8.32
CA ASN A 575 6.32 -24.47 9.12
C ASN A 575 5.90 -25.77 8.42
N LYS A 576 4.76 -25.80 7.72
CA LYS A 576 4.33 -26.96 6.91
C LYS A 576 5.32 -27.21 5.76
N LEU A 577 5.74 -26.18 5.04
CA LEU A 577 6.78 -26.27 3.99
C LEU A 577 8.12 -26.76 4.56
N TRP A 578 8.53 -26.26 5.72
CA TRP A 578 9.73 -26.71 6.42
C TRP A 578 9.69 -28.21 6.74
N ASN A 579 8.58 -28.69 7.31
CA ASN A 579 8.40 -30.11 7.65
C ASN A 579 8.36 -31.00 6.41
N ALA A 580 7.68 -30.56 5.34
CA ALA A 580 7.67 -31.26 4.06
C ALA A 580 9.07 -31.38 3.46
N SER A 581 9.85 -30.29 3.52
CA SER A 581 11.22 -30.25 3.05
C SER A 581 12.11 -31.18 3.87
N ARG A 582 12.01 -31.14 5.20
CA ARG A 582 12.72 -32.03 6.11
C ARG A 582 12.42 -33.50 5.82
N PHE A 583 11.16 -33.85 5.56
CA PHE A 583 10.79 -35.21 5.16
C PHE A 583 11.52 -35.65 3.89
N VAL A 584 11.54 -34.82 2.85
CA VAL A 584 12.22 -35.16 1.58
C VAL A 584 13.73 -35.27 1.77
N LEU A 585 14.36 -34.32 2.47
CA LEU A 585 15.80 -34.32 2.69
C LEU A 585 16.26 -35.53 3.49
N MET A 586 15.56 -35.88 4.57
CA MET A 586 15.88 -37.07 5.37
C MET A 586 15.78 -38.37 4.56
N ASN A 587 14.77 -38.49 3.68
CA ASN A 587 14.65 -39.66 2.81
C ASN A 587 15.65 -39.64 1.64
N SER A 588 16.32 -38.51 1.41
CA SER A 588 17.36 -38.36 0.38
C SER A 588 18.77 -38.62 0.92
N GLU A 589 18.95 -38.71 2.24
CA GLU A 589 20.26 -39.02 2.83
C GLU A 589 20.72 -40.41 2.37
N ASN A 590 21.91 -40.46 1.74
CA ASN A 590 22.52 -41.66 1.20
C ASN A 590 21.73 -42.36 0.07
N ALA A 591 20.76 -41.68 -0.54
CA ALA A 591 20.01 -42.20 -1.68
C ALA A 591 20.57 -41.66 -3.00
N GLU A 592 20.71 -42.54 -4.00
CA GLU A 592 21.03 -42.08 -5.35
C GLU A 592 19.81 -41.41 -6.00
N ILE A 593 19.92 -40.11 -6.30
CA ILE A 593 18.90 -39.41 -7.09
C ILE A 593 19.20 -39.63 -8.59
N SER A 594 18.32 -40.33 -9.30
CA SER A 594 18.46 -40.56 -10.74
C SER A 594 17.76 -39.49 -11.57
N LYS A 595 18.19 -39.38 -12.84
CA LYS A 595 17.42 -38.67 -13.87
C LYS A 595 16.05 -39.35 -14.02
N MET A 596 14.97 -38.59 -13.84
CA MET A 596 13.61 -39.11 -13.91
C MET A 596 13.30 -39.71 -15.29
N SER A 597 12.81 -40.96 -15.32
CA SER A 597 12.20 -41.57 -16.51
C SER A 597 10.69 -41.58 -16.34
N PHE A 598 9.98 -40.81 -17.17
CA PHE A 598 8.53 -40.60 -17.06
C PHE A 598 7.72 -41.91 -17.17
N GLU A 599 8.22 -42.88 -17.93
CA GLU A 599 7.57 -44.18 -18.14
C GLU A 599 7.48 -44.99 -16.85
N ASN A 600 8.52 -44.92 -16.01
CA ASN A 600 8.66 -45.70 -14.77
C ASN A 600 8.11 -44.98 -13.54
N LEU A 601 7.31 -43.92 -13.74
CA LEU A 601 6.68 -43.17 -12.66
C LEU A 601 5.32 -43.76 -12.29
N THR A 602 5.01 -43.72 -10.99
CA THR A 602 3.69 -44.12 -10.49
C THR A 602 2.61 -43.14 -10.92
N SER A 603 1.34 -43.52 -10.79
CA SER A 603 0.21 -42.63 -11.08
C SER A 603 0.24 -41.37 -10.21
N ALA A 604 0.60 -41.50 -8.92
CA ALA A 604 0.76 -40.37 -8.01
C ALA A 604 1.89 -39.42 -8.45
N ASP A 605 3.03 -39.97 -8.90
CA ASP A 605 4.17 -39.19 -9.41
C ASP A 605 3.79 -38.40 -10.67
N LYS A 606 3.11 -39.03 -11.62
CA LYS A 606 2.64 -38.38 -12.85
C LYS A 606 1.58 -37.31 -12.55
N TRP A 607 0.68 -37.58 -11.60
CA TRP A 607 -0.34 -36.63 -11.15
C TRP A 607 0.28 -35.36 -10.55
N ILE A 608 1.23 -35.48 -9.62
CA ILE A 608 1.83 -34.29 -8.99
C ILE A 608 2.66 -33.47 -9.97
N LEU A 609 3.36 -34.12 -10.91
CA LEU A 609 4.12 -33.44 -11.96
C LEU A 609 3.18 -32.66 -12.91
N HIS A 610 2.04 -33.26 -13.28
CA HIS A 610 1.01 -32.56 -14.05
C HIS A 610 0.52 -31.32 -13.30
N LYS A 611 0.14 -31.49 -12.03
CA LYS A 611 -0.41 -30.41 -11.19
C LYS A 611 0.60 -29.27 -10.98
N LEU A 612 1.84 -29.60 -10.66
CA LEU A 612 2.95 -28.64 -10.56
C LEU A 612 3.11 -27.83 -11.85
N ASN A 613 3.04 -28.50 -13.00
CA ASN A 613 3.19 -27.87 -14.31
C ASN A 613 2.06 -26.89 -14.62
N VAL A 614 0.81 -27.25 -14.26
CA VAL A 614 -0.35 -26.35 -14.36
C VAL A 614 -0.19 -25.15 -13.44
N ILE A 615 0.18 -25.38 -12.17
CA ILE A 615 0.40 -24.32 -11.19
C ILE A 615 1.50 -23.36 -11.63
N ALA A 616 2.62 -23.86 -12.15
CA ALA A 616 3.69 -23.03 -12.70
C ALA A 616 3.18 -22.12 -13.83
N LYS A 617 2.37 -22.64 -14.76
CA LYS A 617 1.75 -21.85 -15.83
C LYS A 617 0.83 -20.75 -15.28
N GLU A 618 0.00 -21.09 -14.32
CA GLU A 618 -0.96 -20.15 -13.73
C GLU A 618 -0.27 -19.05 -12.92
N VAL A 619 0.69 -19.42 -12.07
CA VAL A 619 1.49 -18.48 -11.28
C VAL A 619 2.24 -17.49 -12.17
N ASN A 620 2.88 -17.96 -13.24
CA ASN A 620 3.53 -17.07 -14.22
C ASN A 620 2.52 -16.09 -14.85
N ARG A 621 1.31 -16.56 -15.18
CA ARG A 621 0.25 -15.69 -15.72
C ARG A 621 -0.21 -14.64 -14.71
N ASN A 622 -0.42 -15.02 -13.45
CA ASN A 622 -0.86 -14.11 -12.39
C ASN A 622 0.26 -13.11 -12.01
N LEU A 623 1.54 -13.54 -11.96
CA LEU A 623 2.69 -12.65 -11.76
C LEU A 623 2.82 -11.61 -12.88
N LYS A 624 2.62 -12.00 -14.14
CA LYS A 624 2.61 -11.06 -15.28
C LYS A 624 1.51 -10.00 -15.18
N LYS A 625 0.42 -10.29 -14.44
CA LYS A 625 -0.69 -9.36 -14.20
C LYS A 625 -0.62 -8.65 -12.85
N TYR A 626 0.45 -8.87 -12.08
CA TYR A 626 0.62 -8.36 -10.71
C TYR A 626 -0.49 -8.82 -9.73
N GLU A 627 -1.12 -9.96 -10.00
CA GLU A 627 -2.17 -10.55 -9.17
C GLU A 627 -1.54 -11.37 -8.01
N LEU A 628 -0.74 -10.70 -7.17
CA LEU A 628 0.10 -11.35 -6.15
C LEU A 628 -0.69 -12.12 -5.09
N GLY A 629 -1.89 -11.64 -4.72
CA GLY A 629 -2.78 -12.37 -3.81
C GLY A 629 -3.22 -13.72 -4.38
N LEU A 630 -3.48 -13.82 -5.69
CA LEU A 630 -3.81 -15.09 -6.35
C LEU A 630 -2.59 -16.00 -6.45
N VAL A 631 -1.40 -15.44 -6.67
CA VAL A 631 -0.14 -16.20 -6.65
C VAL A 631 0.07 -16.84 -5.28
N ALA A 632 -0.05 -16.06 -4.20
CA ALA A 632 0.09 -16.54 -2.84
C ALA A 632 -0.91 -17.66 -2.53
N SER A 633 -2.21 -17.47 -2.81
CA SER A 633 -3.24 -18.49 -2.57
C SER A 633 -3.02 -19.78 -3.36
N LYS A 634 -2.70 -19.69 -4.66
CA LYS A 634 -2.46 -20.89 -5.49
C LYS A 634 -1.27 -21.71 -5.00
N LEU A 635 -0.19 -21.04 -4.61
CA LEU A 635 1.01 -21.70 -4.08
C LEU A 635 0.75 -22.27 -2.68
N TYR A 636 0.00 -21.56 -1.84
CA TYR A 636 -0.46 -22.06 -0.56
C TYR A 636 -1.25 -23.36 -0.72
N ASP A 637 -2.30 -23.35 -1.54
CA ASP A 637 -3.20 -24.49 -1.74
C ASP A 637 -2.47 -25.67 -2.36
N PHE A 638 -1.62 -25.43 -3.37
CA PHE A 638 -0.84 -26.49 -4.01
C PHE A 638 0.14 -27.15 -3.03
N VAL A 639 0.89 -26.37 -2.26
CA VAL A 639 1.87 -26.93 -1.32
C VAL A 639 1.16 -27.65 -0.18
N TRP A 640 0.11 -27.05 0.40
CA TRP A 640 -0.57 -27.63 1.54
C TRP A 640 -1.40 -28.85 1.14
N SER A 641 -2.37 -28.66 0.24
CA SER A 641 -3.35 -29.68 -0.07
C SER A 641 -2.81 -30.72 -1.05
N ASP A 642 -2.24 -30.32 -2.18
CA ASP A 642 -1.83 -31.28 -3.20
C ASP A 642 -0.49 -31.96 -2.87
N TYR A 643 0.53 -31.18 -2.50
CA TYR A 643 1.86 -31.72 -2.24
C TYR A 643 1.96 -32.40 -0.87
N CYS A 644 1.61 -31.70 0.21
CA CYS A 644 1.77 -32.27 1.55
C CYS A 644 0.69 -33.30 1.90
N ASP A 645 -0.59 -32.95 1.77
CA ASP A 645 -1.67 -33.81 2.29
C ASP A 645 -1.95 -35.02 1.39
N TRP A 646 -1.65 -34.93 0.09
CA TRP A 646 -1.84 -36.01 -0.87
C TRP A 646 -0.54 -36.65 -1.34
N TYR A 647 0.34 -35.90 -2.02
CA TYR A 647 1.49 -36.51 -2.70
C TYR A 647 2.49 -37.12 -1.72
N ILE A 648 2.89 -36.40 -0.68
CA ILE A 648 3.82 -36.93 0.34
C ILE A 648 3.24 -38.19 1.00
N GLU A 649 1.96 -38.19 1.34
CA GLU A 649 1.32 -39.35 1.95
C GLU A 649 1.24 -40.55 1.00
N ALA A 650 0.93 -40.32 -0.28
CA ALA A 650 0.95 -41.35 -1.32
C ALA A 650 2.37 -41.89 -1.57
N ALA A 651 3.37 -41.01 -1.60
CA ALA A 651 4.77 -41.36 -1.82
C ALA A 651 5.31 -42.29 -0.72
N LYS A 652 4.82 -42.18 0.52
CA LYS A 652 5.19 -43.10 1.61
C LYS A 652 4.83 -44.57 1.32
N SER A 653 3.80 -44.84 0.51
CA SER A 653 3.50 -46.21 0.05
C SER A 653 4.68 -46.78 -0.74
N THR A 654 5.20 -45.99 -1.68
CA THR A 654 6.33 -46.40 -2.52
C THR A 654 7.65 -46.41 -1.74
N LEU A 655 7.93 -45.34 -0.99
CA LEU A 655 9.18 -45.16 -0.23
C LEU A 655 9.42 -46.28 0.78
N TYR A 656 8.36 -46.80 1.41
CA TYR A 656 8.47 -47.88 2.40
C TYR A 656 8.17 -49.27 1.82
N GLY A 657 7.68 -49.39 0.59
CA GLY A 657 7.42 -50.68 -0.09
C GLY A 657 8.65 -51.26 -0.78
N GLU A 658 8.73 -52.57 -1.06
CA GLU A 658 10.01 -53.26 -1.36
C GLU A 658 10.70 -52.92 -2.70
N ASN A 659 10.01 -52.26 -3.64
CA ASN A 659 10.54 -51.99 -4.98
C ASN A 659 11.56 -50.82 -4.98
N ILE A 660 12.85 -51.18 -5.02
CA ILE A 660 13.98 -50.23 -5.01
C ILE A 660 13.94 -49.23 -6.17
N VAL A 661 13.55 -49.66 -7.38
CA VAL A 661 13.50 -48.79 -8.56
C VAL A 661 12.38 -47.76 -8.41
N ALA A 662 11.20 -48.19 -7.97
CA ALA A 662 10.07 -47.31 -7.72
C ALA A 662 10.38 -46.32 -6.58
N ARG A 663 11.01 -46.78 -5.49
CA ARG A 663 11.52 -45.92 -4.41
C ARG A 663 12.42 -44.80 -4.94
N LYS A 664 13.42 -45.18 -5.75
CA LYS A 664 14.38 -44.23 -6.35
C LYS A 664 13.69 -43.19 -7.23
N ASN A 665 12.74 -43.62 -8.06
CA ASN A 665 11.98 -42.74 -8.95
C ASN A 665 11.09 -41.77 -8.17
N THR A 666 10.27 -42.26 -7.23
CA THR A 666 9.40 -41.42 -6.40
C THR A 666 10.21 -40.42 -5.57
N LEU A 667 11.36 -40.83 -5.02
CA LEU A 667 12.25 -39.92 -4.30
C LEU A 667 12.83 -38.83 -5.22
N SER A 668 13.16 -39.19 -6.47
CA SER A 668 13.62 -38.23 -7.48
C SER A 668 12.52 -37.21 -7.83
N VAL A 669 11.26 -37.66 -7.93
CA VAL A 669 10.11 -36.78 -8.16
C VAL A 669 9.83 -35.88 -6.95
N LEU A 670 9.88 -36.40 -5.71
CA LEU A 670 9.78 -35.60 -4.49
C LEU A 670 10.81 -34.46 -4.46
N ASN A 671 12.07 -34.77 -4.76
CA ASN A 671 13.14 -33.77 -4.84
C ASN A 671 12.88 -32.73 -5.95
N TYR A 672 12.49 -33.18 -7.14
CA TYR A 672 12.20 -32.29 -8.26
C TYR A 672 11.03 -31.35 -7.95
N VAL A 673 9.93 -31.89 -7.41
CA VAL A 673 8.74 -31.13 -7.05
C VAL A 673 9.05 -30.14 -5.94
N LEU A 674 9.75 -30.56 -4.88
CA LEU A 674 10.20 -29.67 -3.81
C LEU A 674 11.05 -28.51 -4.35
N LYS A 675 12.10 -28.80 -5.12
CA LYS A 675 12.98 -27.76 -5.69
C LYS A 675 12.22 -26.79 -6.59
N THR A 676 11.22 -27.29 -7.33
CA THR A 676 10.38 -26.43 -8.17
C THR A 676 9.43 -25.57 -7.33
N ILE A 677 8.84 -26.12 -6.25
CA ILE A 677 8.05 -25.36 -5.27
C ILE A 677 8.87 -24.22 -4.66
N LEU A 678 10.09 -24.51 -4.19
CA LEU A 678 10.97 -23.51 -3.59
C LEU A 678 11.23 -22.36 -4.57
N LYS A 679 11.52 -22.66 -5.84
CA LYS A 679 11.74 -21.64 -6.87
C LYS A 679 10.48 -20.81 -7.16
N LEU A 680 9.31 -21.45 -7.26
CA LEU A 680 8.03 -20.73 -7.48
C LEU A 680 7.70 -19.78 -6.32
N ILE A 681 7.94 -20.22 -5.09
CA ILE A 681 7.62 -19.49 -3.86
C ILE A 681 8.69 -18.45 -3.47
N HIS A 682 9.93 -18.61 -3.91
CA HIS A 682 11.06 -17.75 -3.49
C HIS A 682 10.79 -16.24 -3.57
N PRO A 683 10.12 -15.69 -4.61
CA PRO A 683 9.78 -14.27 -4.62
C PRO A 683 8.94 -13.82 -3.42
N LEU A 684 8.05 -14.69 -2.92
CA LEU A 684 7.21 -14.42 -1.74
C LEU A 684 7.98 -14.64 -0.44
N LEU A 685 8.68 -15.78 -0.31
CA LEU A 685 9.30 -16.27 0.93
C LEU A 685 10.81 -16.47 0.75
N PRO A 686 11.59 -15.38 0.61
CA PRO A 686 12.98 -15.49 0.19
C PRO A 686 13.88 -16.20 1.21
N PHE A 687 13.61 -16.11 2.51
CA PHE A 687 14.53 -16.62 3.52
C PHE A 687 14.42 -18.13 3.71
N VAL A 688 13.21 -18.64 3.96
CA VAL A 688 12.97 -20.06 4.21
C VAL A 688 13.31 -20.89 2.98
N THR A 689 13.01 -20.37 1.78
CA THR A 689 13.29 -21.06 0.53
C THR A 689 14.80 -21.16 0.27
N GLU A 690 15.56 -20.11 0.57
CA GLU A 690 17.02 -20.12 0.49
C GLU A 690 17.63 -21.08 1.51
N LYS A 691 17.15 -21.06 2.76
CA LYS A 691 17.65 -21.98 3.79
C LYS A 691 17.44 -23.44 3.36
N ILE A 692 16.23 -23.79 2.91
CA ILE A 692 15.94 -25.15 2.45
C ILE A 692 16.78 -25.50 1.21
N TRP A 693 16.99 -24.54 0.29
CA TRP A 693 17.80 -24.74 -0.90
C TRP A 693 19.24 -25.12 -0.56
N ILE A 694 19.89 -24.35 0.32
CA ILE A 694 21.27 -24.62 0.78
C ILE A 694 21.36 -25.99 1.48
N GLU A 695 20.42 -26.29 2.37
CA GLU A 695 20.39 -27.57 3.10
C GLU A 695 20.08 -28.78 2.20
N SER A 696 19.53 -28.55 1.00
CA SER A 696 19.33 -29.58 -0.01
C SER A 696 20.60 -29.98 -0.77
N GLY A 697 21.74 -29.34 -0.46
CA GLY A 697 23.04 -29.59 -1.08
C GLY A 697 23.21 -28.94 -2.45
N GLU A 698 22.33 -28.01 -2.82
CA GLU A 698 22.45 -27.23 -4.06
C GLU A 698 23.53 -26.15 -3.92
N ASN A 699 24.27 -25.92 -5.00
CA ASN A 699 25.30 -24.89 -5.02
C ASN A 699 24.71 -23.53 -5.39
N GLY A 700 25.16 -22.49 -4.68
CA GLY A 700 24.74 -21.11 -4.92
C GLY A 700 23.34 -20.79 -4.42
N THR A 701 22.94 -19.53 -4.61
CA THR A 701 21.64 -19.01 -4.15
C THR A 701 20.48 -19.45 -5.07
N ILE A 702 19.31 -19.69 -4.49
CA ILE A 702 18.09 -19.98 -5.26
C ILE A 702 17.67 -18.77 -6.11
N MET A 703 18.07 -17.56 -5.70
CA MET A 703 17.69 -16.29 -6.31
C MET A 703 18.23 -16.11 -7.74
N LEU A 704 19.29 -16.86 -8.10
CA LEU A 704 19.90 -16.84 -9.42
C LEU A 704 19.47 -18.05 -10.29
N GLN A 705 18.58 -18.90 -9.77
CA GLN A 705 18.06 -20.04 -10.51
C GLN A 705 16.95 -19.62 -11.46
N SER A 706 16.83 -20.32 -12.60
CA SER A 706 15.75 -20.08 -13.56
C SER A 706 14.38 -20.30 -12.94
N TYR A 707 13.48 -19.33 -13.13
CA TYR A 707 12.10 -19.42 -12.66
C TYR A 707 11.36 -20.55 -13.41
N PRO A 708 10.55 -21.39 -12.74
CA PRO A 708 9.90 -22.53 -13.40
C PRO A 708 8.87 -22.12 -14.44
N GLU A 709 8.91 -22.78 -15.60
CA GLU A 709 7.98 -22.59 -16.71
C GLU A 709 7.23 -23.87 -17.07
N TYR A 710 6.16 -23.73 -17.85
CA TYR A 710 5.36 -24.86 -18.32
C TYR A 710 6.15 -25.77 -19.28
N GLN A 711 6.15 -27.07 -19.02
CA GLN A 711 6.85 -28.08 -19.81
C GLN A 711 5.87 -29.14 -20.31
N LYS A 712 5.72 -29.26 -21.64
CA LYS A 712 4.81 -30.25 -22.27
C LYS A 712 5.11 -31.70 -21.86
N LYS A 713 6.37 -32.04 -21.60
CA LYS A 713 6.81 -33.38 -21.18
C LYS A 713 6.31 -33.83 -19.80
N LEU A 714 5.82 -32.92 -18.97
CA LEU A 714 5.30 -33.24 -17.63
C LEU A 714 3.78 -33.45 -17.63
N VAL A 715 3.14 -33.35 -18.79
CA VAL A 715 1.69 -33.51 -18.91
C VAL A 715 1.34 -34.99 -18.97
N SER A 716 0.48 -35.43 -18.05
CA SER A 716 -0.21 -36.71 -18.14
C SER A 716 -1.68 -36.50 -17.76
N THR A 717 -2.56 -36.39 -18.74
CA THR A 717 -3.99 -36.14 -18.50
C THR A 717 -4.65 -37.38 -17.88
N GLN A 718 -4.36 -38.57 -18.42
CA GLN A 718 -4.93 -39.81 -17.90
C GLN A 718 -4.54 -40.06 -16.44
N ALA A 719 -3.24 -39.97 -16.11
CA ALA A 719 -2.80 -40.17 -14.72
C ALA A 719 -3.35 -39.10 -13.76
N TYR A 720 -3.61 -37.89 -14.28
CA TYR A 720 -4.26 -36.85 -13.49
C TYR A 720 -5.71 -37.23 -13.16
N GLU A 721 -6.49 -37.60 -14.16
CA GLU A 721 -7.90 -38.01 -14.01
C GLU A 721 -8.02 -39.27 -13.13
N ASP A 722 -7.17 -40.26 -13.35
CA ASP A 722 -7.13 -41.51 -12.58
C ASP A 722 -6.87 -41.22 -11.10
N PHE A 723 -5.87 -40.39 -10.78
CA PHE A 723 -5.54 -40.11 -9.39
C PHE A 723 -6.56 -39.20 -8.69
N GLU A 724 -7.19 -38.25 -9.40
CA GLU A 724 -8.31 -37.46 -8.83
C GLU A 724 -9.53 -38.35 -8.52
N PHE A 725 -9.83 -39.32 -9.38
CA PHE A 725 -10.86 -40.33 -9.12
C PHE A 725 -10.54 -41.17 -7.87
N ILE A 726 -9.29 -41.61 -7.72
CA ILE A 726 -8.84 -42.32 -6.51
C ILE A 726 -8.94 -41.43 -5.26
N LYS A 727 -8.59 -40.14 -5.35
CA LYS A 727 -8.77 -39.18 -4.24
C LYS A 727 -10.23 -39.05 -3.83
N GLU A 728 -11.15 -39.05 -4.80
CA GLU A 728 -12.59 -38.98 -4.53
C GLU A 728 -13.06 -40.22 -3.75
N ILE A 729 -12.68 -41.43 -4.18
CA ILE A 729 -12.95 -42.68 -3.46
C ILE A 729 -12.43 -42.59 -2.00
N ILE A 730 -11.17 -42.17 -1.81
CA ILE A 730 -10.56 -42.07 -0.48
C ILE A 730 -11.30 -41.06 0.39
N ARG A 731 -11.66 -39.90 -0.15
CA ARG A 731 -12.41 -38.86 0.57
C ARG A 731 -13.77 -39.38 0.99
N SER A 732 -14.51 -40.02 0.10
CA SER A 732 -15.84 -40.53 0.41
C SER A 732 -15.79 -41.61 1.48
N ILE A 733 -14.79 -42.51 1.45
CA ILE A 733 -14.58 -43.50 2.52
C ILE A 733 -14.24 -42.81 3.84
N ARG A 734 -13.33 -41.83 3.85
CA ARG A 734 -12.96 -41.10 5.08
C ARG A 734 -14.14 -40.33 5.66
N ASN A 735 -14.97 -39.72 4.81
CA ASN A 735 -16.20 -39.03 5.22
C ASN A 735 -17.18 -40.01 5.86
N LEU A 736 -17.45 -41.15 5.22
CA LEU A 736 -18.31 -42.18 5.79
C LEU A 736 -17.80 -42.65 7.15
N ARG A 737 -16.48 -42.86 7.29
CA ARG A 737 -15.88 -43.24 8.58
C ARG A 737 -16.11 -42.19 9.66
N ALA A 738 -15.96 -40.91 9.32
CA ALA A 738 -16.20 -39.81 10.25
C ALA A 738 -17.68 -39.67 10.63
N GLU A 739 -18.58 -39.82 9.65
CA GLU A 739 -20.04 -39.79 9.87
C GLU A 739 -20.49 -40.94 10.77
N MET A 740 -19.98 -42.15 10.54
CA MET A 740 -20.35 -43.36 11.27
C MET A 740 -19.53 -43.58 12.57
N GLY A 741 -18.71 -42.60 12.98
CA GLY A 741 -17.94 -42.67 14.22
C GLY A 741 -16.85 -43.78 14.25
N VAL A 742 -16.43 -44.29 13.10
CA VAL A 742 -15.45 -45.38 13.03
C VAL A 742 -14.06 -44.87 13.38
N GLU A 743 -13.42 -45.46 14.40
CA GLU A 743 -12.08 -45.10 14.84
C GLU A 743 -11.06 -45.11 13.70
N ALA A 744 -10.23 -44.07 13.61
CA ALA A 744 -9.30 -43.83 12.50
C ALA A 744 -8.25 -44.94 12.30
N ASN A 745 -7.88 -45.66 13.36
CA ASN A 745 -6.88 -46.74 13.35
C ASN A 745 -7.42 -48.11 12.89
N LYS A 746 -8.74 -48.34 12.95
CA LYS A 746 -9.34 -49.62 12.52
C LYS A 746 -9.29 -49.75 11.01
N LYS A 747 -8.83 -50.91 10.54
CA LYS A 747 -8.77 -51.23 9.10
C LYS A 747 -10.09 -51.80 8.62
N LEU A 748 -10.58 -51.32 7.48
CA LEU A 748 -11.86 -51.75 6.89
C LEU A 748 -11.63 -52.53 5.59
N PRO A 749 -12.30 -53.66 5.34
CA PRO A 749 -12.40 -54.18 3.99
C PRO A 749 -13.41 -53.35 3.20
N ILE A 750 -13.22 -53.23 1.89
CA ILE A 750 -14.20 -52.63 0.98
C ILE A 750 -14.40 -53.49 -0.25
N PHE A 751 -15.61 -53.41 -0.81
CA PHE A 751 -15.94 -53.95 -2.13
C PHE A 751 -16.24 -52.80 -3.08
N ILE A 752 -15.71 -52.84 -4.31
CA ILE A 752 -15.88 -51.79 -5.30
C ILE A 752 -16.46 -52.40 -6.57
N ILE A 753 -17.49 -51.76 -7.12
CA ILE A 753 -17.95 -51.98 -8.50
C ILE A 753 -17.64 -50.70 -9.27
N SER A 754 -16.82 -50.76 -10.31
CA SER A 754 -16.42 -49.57 -11.05
C SER A 754 -16.25 -49.83 -12.54
N ASN A 755 -16.64 -48.85 -13.37
CA ASN A 755 -16.36 -48.87 -14.80
C ASN A 755 -14.87 -48.61 -15.14
N LYS A 756 -14.05 -48.30 -14.12
CA LYS A 756 -12.61 -48.03 -14.23
C LYS A 756 -11.78 -49.03 -13.42
N GLU A 757 -12.11 -50.33 -13.51
CA GLU A 757 -11.47 -51.40 -12.72
C GLU A 757 -9.94 -51.36 -12.77
N LYS A 758 -9.37 -51.17 -13.96
CA LYS A 758 -7.91 -51.08 -14.15
C LYS A 758 -7.29 -49.96 -13.30
N CYS A 759 -7.90 -48.78 -13.27
CA CYS A 759 -7.43 -47.66 -12.46
C CYS A 759 -7.48 -48.00 -10.97
N VAL A 760 -8.55 -48.63 -10.50
CA VAL A 760 -8.70 -49.04 -9.09
C VAL A 760 -7.64 -50.08 -8.72
N LEU A 761 -7.39 -51.07 -9.59
CA LEU A 761 -6.36 -52.10 -9.37
C LEU A 761 -4.96 -51.50 -9.26
N GLU A 762 -4.57 -50.68 -10.24
CA GLU A 762 -3.24 -50.05 -10.32
C GLU A 762 -2.95 -49.11 -9.14
N ASN A 763 -4.00 -48.56 -8.51
CA ASN A 763 -3.91 -47.62 -7.39
C ASN A 763 -4.39 -48.20 -6.05
N SER A 764 -4.62 -49.51 -5.97
CA SER A 764 -5.22 -50.17 -4.80
C SER A 764 -4.39 -50.01 -3.52
N GLU A 765 -3.06 -49.89 -3.64
CA GLU A 765 -2.18 -49.66 -2.50
C GLU A 765 -2.38 -48.26 -1.87
N TYR A 766 -2.68 -47.25 -2.70
CA TYR A 766 -3.02 -45.92 -2.20
C TYR A 766 -4.36 -45.93 -1.45
N LEU A 767 -5.36 -46.65 -1.97
CA LEU A 767 -6.64 -46.85 -1.29
C LEU A 767 -6.42 -47.49 0.09
N LYS A 768 -5.68 -48.60 0.14
CA LYS A 768 -5.37 -49.30 1.39
C LYS A 768 -4.67 -48.42 2.41
N ARG A 769 -3.65 -47.69 2.01
CA ARG A 769 -2.88 -46.85 2.93
C ARG A 769 -3.64 -45.61 3.38
N LEU A 770 -4.17 -44.84 2.42
CA LEU A 770 -4.74 -43.52 2.70
C LEU A 770 -6.14 -43.60 3.31
N ALA A 771 -6.96 -44.58 2.95
CA ALA A 771 -8.26 -44.79 3.61
C ALA A 771 -8.17 -45.74 4.83
N ASN A 772 -6.97 -46.29 5.12
CA ASN A 772 -6.70 -47.29 6.15
C ASN A 772 -7.58 -48.54 6.00
N LEU A 773 -7.41 -49.25 4.89
CA LEU A 773 -8.20 -50.43 4.53
C LEU A 773 -7.39 -51.71 4.74
N SER A 774 -8.07 -52.80 5.11
CA SER A 774 -7.47 -54.14 5.16
C SER A 774 -7.43 -54.79 3.78
N MET A 775 -8.46 -54.55 2.96
CA MET A 775 -8.63 -55.19 1.66
C MET A 775 -9.46 -54.29 0.72
N VAL A 776 -9.15 -54.37 -0.57
CA VAL A 776 -9.94 -53.76 -1.66
C VAL A 776 -10.27 -54.88 -2.64
N THR A 777 -11.55 -55.19 -2.77
CA THR A 777 -12.04 -56.26 -3.65
C THR A 777 -12.90 -55.67 -4.74
N ILE A 778 -12.60 -55.96 -6.01
CA ILE A 778 -13.42 -55.50 -7.14
C ILE A 778 -14.45 -56.59 -7.47
N LEU A 779 -15.71 -56.18 -7.63
CA LEU A 779 -16.83 -57.05 -7.95
C LEU A 779 -17.40 -56.67 -9.32
N ASN A 780 -17.85 -57.68 -10.08
CA ASN A 780 -18.50 -57.47 -11.37
C ASN A 780 -19.95 -56.98 -11.21
N ASP A 781 -20.63 -57.41 -10.15
CA ASP A 781 -22.02 -57.05 -9.87
C ASP A 781 -22.34 -57.12 -8.36
N LYS A 782 -23.53 -56.61 -7.99
CA LYS A 782 -24.01 -56.54 -6.60
C LYS A 782 -24.38 -57.91 -6.01
N THR A 783 -24.58 -58.94 -6.82
CA THR A 783 -25.06 -60.25 -6.36
C THR A 783 -24.02 -61.01 -5.53
N SER A 784 -22.76 -60.58 -5.60
CA SER A 784 -21.64 -61.15 -4.85
C SER A 784 -21.48 -60.61 -3.42
N LEU A 785 -22.30 -59.64 -2.99
CA LEU A 785 -22.27 -59.09 -1.64
C LEU A 785 -23.05 -60.00 -0.66
N THR A 786 -22.33 -60.72 0.21
CA THR A 786 -22.92 -61.68 1.16
C THR A 786 -23.16 -61.11 2.57
N GLN A 787 -22.81 -59.84 2.80
CA GLN A 787 -22.81 -59.19 4.12
C GLN A 787 -23.59 -57.86 4.07
N LYS A 788 -24.16 -57.39 5.20
CA LYS A 788 -24.77 -56.05 5.28
C LYS A 788 -23.67 -54.99 5.08
N THR A 789 -23.81 -54.15 4.06
CA THR A 789 -22.85 -53.09 3.71
C THR A 789 -23.54 -51.73 3.61
N THR A 790 -22.83 -50.66 3.95
CA THR A 790 -23.21 -49.29 3.57
C THR A 790 -22.65 -48.97 2.19
N ASN A 791 -23.48 -48.35 1.35
CA ASN A 791 -23.12 -47.99 -0.01
C ASN A 791 -22.74 -46.51 -0.11
N ILE A 792 -21.63 -46.23 -0.80
CA ILE A 792 -21.20 -44.90 -1.21
C ILE A 792 -21.19 -44.89 -2.74
N VAL A 793 -21.88 -43.92 -3.32
CA VAL A 793 -21.86 -43.71 -4.76
C VAL A 793 -20.94 -42.54 -5.10
N VAL A 794 -20.00 -42.78 -5.99
CA VAL A 794 -19.14 -41.78 -6.63
C VAL A 794 -19.26 -41.94 -8.16
N PRO A 795 -18.97 -40.91 -8.97
CA PRO A 795 -18.99 -41.03 -10.43
C PRO A 795 -18.17 -42.25 -10.89
N ASP A 796 -18.72 -43.08 -11.78
CA ASP A 796 -18.10 -44.31 -12.31
C ASP A 796 -17.78 -45.42 -11.28
N CYS A 797 -18.25 -45.32 -10.03
CA CYS A 797 -17.91 -46.27 -8.97
C CYS A 797 -18.94 -46.35 -7.83
N GLU A 798 -19.31 -47.57 -7.43
CA GLU A 798 -20.07 -47.86 -6.21
C GLU A 798 -19.15 -48.58 -5.21
N ILE A 799 -19.09 -48.07 -3.98
CA ILE A 799 -18.24 -48.59 -2.92
C ILE A 799 -19.13 -49.13 -1.81
N TYR A 800 -18.89 -50.38 -1.44
CA TYR A 800 -19.62 -51.09 -0.39
C TYR A 800 -18.70 -51.34 0.79
N VAL A 801 -19.07 -50.79 1.94
CA VAL A 801 -18.31 -50.90 3.18
C VAL A 801 -19.09 -51.80 4.16
N PRO A 802 -18.61 -53.03 4.45
CA PRO A 802 -19.16 -53.87 5.51
C PRO A 802 -18.82 -53.26 6.87
N LEU A 803 -19.73 -52.46 7.42
CA LEU A 803 -19.54 -51.79 8.71
C LEU A 803 -19.73 -52.74 9.92
N GLY A 804 -20.41 -53.88 9.75
CA GLY A 804 -20.47 -55.00 10.72
C GLY A 804 -20.52 -54.61 12.22
N ASP A 805 -19.85 -55.40 13.07
CA ASP A 805 -19.65 -55.13 14.51
C ASP A 805 -18.57 -54.05 14.79
N LEU A 806 -18.13 -53.30 13.78
CA LEU A 806 -17.02 -52.33 13.92
C LEU A 806 -17.47 -51.01 14.54
N ILE A 807 -18.79 -50.77 14.53
CA ILE A 807 -19.48 -49.72 15.25
C ILE A 807 -19.97 -50.34 16.57
N ASP A 808 -19.39 -49.88 17.68
CA ASP A 808 -19.92 -50.19 19.02
C ASP A 808 -21.24 -49.43 19.15
N ARG A 809 -22.34 -50.05 18.71
CA ARG A 809 -23.64 -49.40 18.52
C ARG A 809 -24.10 -48.69 19.78
N ASP A 810 -23.89 -49.31 20.94
CA ASP A 810 -24.29 -48.74 22.23
C ASP A 810 -23.42 -47.53 22.59
N LYS A 811 -22.10 -47.57 22.34
CA LYS A 811 -21.24 -46.39 22.51
C LYS A 811 -21.52 -45.29 21.50
N GLU A 812 -21.86 -45.62 20.26
CA GLU A 812 -22.13 -44.62 19.23
C GLU A 812 -23.49 -43.96 19.46
N ILE A 813 -24.51 -44.72 19.88
CA ILE A 813 -25.78 -44.17 20.39
C ILE A 813 -25.51 -43.28 21.60
N GLU A 814 -24.66 -43.68 22.54
CA GLU A 814 -24.30 -42.87 23.70
C GLU A 814 -23.57 -41.57 23.30
N ARG A 815 -22.61 -41.65 22.37
CA ARG A 815 -21.83 -40.52 21.85
C ARG A 815 -22.74 -39.53 21.13
N LEU A 816 -23.56 -40.00 20.19
CA LEU A 816 -24.51 -39.18 19.44
C LEU A 816 -25.54 -38.56 20.38
N SER A 817 -26.04 -39.31 21.37
CA SER A 817 -26.97 -38.77 22.38
C SER A 817 -26.32 -37.67 23.23
N LYS A 818 -25.06 -37.83 23.65
CA LYS A 818 -24.30 -36.77 24.37
C LYS A 818 -24.04 -35.55 23.49
N GLU A 819 -23.71 -35.75 22.21
CA GLU A 819 -23.43 -34.67 21.27
C GLU A 819 -24.71 -33.88 20.94
N ILE A 820 -25.84 -34.57 20.75
CA ILE A 820 -27.18 -33.97 20.65
C ILE A 820 -27.49 -33.16 21.91
N GLN A 821 -27.30 -33.73 23.10
CA GLN A 821 -27.58 -33.04 24.36
C GLN A 821 -26.71 -31.79 24.56
N SER A 822 -25.44 -31.83 24.14
CA SER A 822 -24.55 -30.66 24.16
C SER A 822 -24.99 -29.57 23.19
N ALA A 823 -25.33 -29.94 21.96
CA ALA A 823 -25.82 -29.01 20.95
C ALA A 823 -27.19 -28.41 21.34
N GLU A 824 -28.07 -29.18 21.97
CA GLU A 824 -29.35 -28.71 22.51
C GLU A 824 -29.17 -27.71 23.67
N LYS A 825 -28.15 -27.89 24.53
CA LYS A 825 -27.79 -26.90 25.56
C LYS A 825 -27.33 -25.57 24.94
N GLU A 826 -26.52 -25.62 23.89
CA GLU A 826 -26.10 -24.42 23.16
C GLU A 826 -27.28 -23.75 22.43
N ILE A 827 -28.20 -24.54 21.85
CA ILE A 827 -29.45 -24.01 21.28
C ILE A 827 -30.30 -23.32 22.35
N PHE A 828 -30.43 -23.91 23.55
CA PHE A 828 -31.16 -23.33 24.66
C PHE A 828 -30.53 -22.02 25.13
N ARG A 829 -29.20 -21.98 25.26
CA ARG A 829 -28.44 -20.78 25.61
C ARG A 829 -28.61 -19.68 24.56
N GLY A 830 -28.44 -20.03 23.28
CA GLY A 830 -28.60 -19.12 22.15
C GLY A 830 -30.02 -18.54 22.07
N ASN A 831 -31.05 -19.39 22.21
CA ASN A 831 -32.44 -18.92 22.28
C ASN A 831 -32.70 -18.02 23.50
N SER A 832 -32.15 -18.35 24.67
CA SER A 832 -32.31 -17.53 25.88
C SER A 832 -31.66 -16.16 25.75
N MET A 833 -30.48 -16.09 25.13
CA MET A 833 -29.79 -14.83 24.84
C MET A 833 -30.54 -14.01 23.78
N LEU A 834 -30.99 -14.64 22.70
CA LEU A 834 -31.70 -13.98 21.60
C LEU A 834 -33.17 -13.64 21.90
N ASN A 835 -33.76 -14.18 22.96
CA ASN A 835 -35.08 -13.77 23.47
C ASN A 835 -34.98 -12.71 24.58
N SER A 836 -33.78 -12.40 25.09
CA SER A 836 -33.58 -11.34 26.06
C SER A 836 -33.57 -9.97 25.36
N THR A 837 -34.61 -9.18 25.64
CA THR A 837 -34.76 -7.80 25.12
C THR A 837 -33.57 -6.90 25.50
N GLY A 838 -32.92 -7.16 26.64
CA GLY A 838 -31.71 -6.45 27.07
C GLY A 838 -30.46 -6.80 26.27
N PHE A 839 -30.34 -8.04 25.77
CA PHE A 839 -29.20 -8.45 24.95
C PHE A 839 -29.32 -7.92 23.52
N ILE A 840 -30.49 -8.04 22.89
CA ILE A 840 -30.72 -7.57 21.51
C ILE A 840 -30.52 -6.06 21.38
N SER A 841 -30.90 -5.29 22.41
CA SER A 841 -30.84 -3.82 22.38
C SER A 841 -29.49 -3.23 22.78
N LYS A 842 -28.68 -3.94 23.57
CA LYS A 842 -27.40 -3.44 24.12
C LYS A 842 -26.15 -4.10 23.53
N ALA A 843 -26.27 -5.28 22.93
CA ALA A 843 -25.13 -5.97 22.33
C ALA A 843 -24.79 -5.38 20.94
N PRO A 844 -23.51 -5.37 20.54
CA PRO A 844 -23.11 -5.01 19.18
C PRO A 844 -23.82 -5.87 18.12
N ALA A 845 -24.20 -5.27 17.00
CA ALA A 845 -24.93 -5.96 15.93
C ALA A 845 -24.19 -7.21 15.39
N GLU A 846 -22.86 -7.16 15.34
CA GLU A 846 -22.00 -8.28 14.94
C GLU A 846 -22.08 -9.47 15.91
N LEU A 847 -22.18 -9.20 17.22
CA LEU A 847 -22.34 -10.25 18.23
C LEU A 847 -23.72 -10.92 18.14
N VAL A 848 -24.77 -10.12 17.91
CA VAL A 848 -26.14 -10.64 17.70
C VAL A 848 -26.20 -11.49 16.43
N PHE A 849 -25.53 -11.07 15.35
CA PHE A 849 -25.46 -11.83 14.10
C PHE A 849 -24.72 -13.16 14.29
N SER A 850 -23.53 -13.13 14.91
CA SER A 850 -22.76 -14.35 15.25
C SER A 850 -23.58 -15.33 16.08
N GLU A 851 -24.32 -14.88 17.09
CA GLU A 851 -25.16 -15.77 17.91
C GLU A 851 -26.37 -16.34 17.14
N LYS A 852 -26.93 -15.59 16.18
CA LYS A 852 -27.97 -16.13 15.27
C LYS A 852 -27.42 -17.21 14.34
N GLU A 853 -26.21 -17.00 13.80
CA GLU A 853 -25.54 -17.97 12.93
C GLU A 853 -25.18 -19.26 13.71
N LYS A 854 -24.62 -19.12 14.91
CA LYS A 854 -24.36 -20.27 15.81
C LYS A 854 -25.63 -21.04 16.14
N LEU A 855 -26.74 -20.34 16.41
CA LEU A 855 -28.02 -21.00 16.68
C LEU A 855 -28.52 -21.79 15.46
N ALA A 856 -28.41 -21.23 14.25
CA ALA A 856 -28.81 -21.90 13.01
C ALA A 856 -27.95 -23.15 12.76
N ASN A 857 -26.63 -23.03 12.86
CA ASN A 857 -25.69 -24.14 12.67
C ASN A 857 -25.92 -25.28 13.68
N ASN A 858 -26.16 -24.95 14.96
CA ASN A 858 -26.45 -25.96 15.97
C ASN A 858 -27.80 -26.67 15.73
N LYS A 859 -28.84 -25.95 15.26
CA LYS A 859 -30.13 -26.56 14.89
C LYS A 859 -29.97 -27.54 13.72
N GLU A 860 -29.21 -27.16 12.69
CA GLU A 860 -28.91 -28.04 11.56
C GLU A 860 -28.10 -29.27 12.01
N LYS A 861 -27.11 -29.06 12.89
CA LYS A 861 -26.31 -30.15 13.48
C LYS A 861 -27.19 -31.14 14.25
N VAL A 862 -28.10 -30.67 15.11
CA VAL A 862 -29.02 -31.55 15.85
C VAL A 862 -29.95 -32.33 14.91
N ALA A 863 -30.46 -31.70 13.85
CA ALA A 863 -31.29 -32.39 12.87
C ALA A 863 -30.53 -33.55 12.19
N LYS A 864 -29.29 -33.31 11.75
CA LYS A 864 -28.43 -34.35 11.16
C LYS A 864 -28.09 -35.47 12.15
N LEU A 865 -27.70 -35.12 13.37
CA LEU A 865 -27.37 -36.11 14.41
C LEU A 865 -28.59 -36.96 14.82
N ARG A 866 -29.79 -36.38 14.87
CA ARG A 866 -31.02 -37.12 15.16
C ARG A 866 -31.40 -38.07 14.02
N ALA A 867 -31.25 -37.65 12.76
CA ALA A 867 -31.46 -38.52 11.61
C ALA A 867 -30.51 -39.73 11.64
N LEU A 868 -29.22 -39.50 11.91
CA LEU A 868 -28.22 -40.55 12.07
C LEU A 868 -28.52 -41.49 13.26
N LEU A 869 -28.99 -40.93 14.38
CA LEU A 869 -29.38 -41.70 15.56
C LEU A 869 -30.61 -42.60 15.29
N GLU A 870 -31.59 -42.12 14.52
CA GLU A 870 -32.76 -42.91 14.11
C GLU A 870 -32.37 -44.02 13.12
N GLU A 871 -31.47 -43.74 12.17
CA GLU A 871 -30.91 -44.77 11.28
C GLU A 871 -30.18 -45.86 12.07
N LEU A 872 -29.38 -45.50 13.08
CA LEU A 872 -28.69 -46.47 13.94
C LEU A 872 -29.63 -47.31 14.82
N LYS A 873 -30.85 -46.82 15.10
CA LYS A 873 -31.87 -47.53 15.88
C LYS A 873 -32.78 -48.43 15.04
N THR A 874 -32.96 -48.13 13.75
CA THR A 874 -33.88 -48.84 12.85
C THR A 874 -33.23 -49.99 12.07
N VAL A 875 -31.92 -50.16 12.20
CA VAL A 875 -31.17 -51.29 11.61
C VAL A 875 -31.23 -52.50 12.55
N GLU A 876 -32.25 -53.36 12.38
CA GLU A 876 -32.25 -54.78 12.81
C GLU A 876 -31.84 -55.71 11.65
#